data_AF-A0A842RB42-F1
#
_entry.id   AF-A0A842RB42-F1
#
_cell.length_a   1.000
_cell.length_b   1.000
_cell.length_c   1.000
_cell.angle_alpha   90.00
_cell.angle_beta   90.00
_cell.angle_gamma   90.00
#
_symmetry.space_group_name_H-M   'P 1'
#
loop_
_entity.id
_entity.type
_entity.pdbx_description
1 polymer ?
#
loop_
_entity_poly.entity_id
_entity_poly.type
_entity_poly.pdbx_seq_one_letter_code
_entity_poly.pdbx_strand_id
1 'polypeptide(L)'
;MNSSKKFPKQKNKSNLQLKKSIIFLDDEKTALVRPMRPTKKDYAGIARCYNSFKDSDSWPGGFGGTFTFTGEFIEEQLKDQDHSSLFIVVAPDNPDKIVGVSFCSRTWNLPDCWYVQLLGVDPAYQGQKLGKSLLLRSTQFALEKGARFISLHTWGGNLKAMPLYKRQGYKWRPNTSVYMENYLPLILNFPYFRGLFTKYSWYDTFQPKITQEQDEEFDEKMAIYEYYFKFDEYSSLKVWIDRTVGWISGFHYITEQEDLLIKTQTPNSEAFTGIETFPVTLTVANYGKKVQELAITTKSTDQLALDGETTHQIKLPSNKEQTINLTGSFLSDTDELDMKVHTHTYSDHTITFEISTDGFTFPIILGKVPLKAMKIHTTPKNFVAIPDQTLTIPFELCNYTGKQQEIEIKLEDGKKVLFNQHNFSTSVDPYDSKLEVPAKVLPTTSTADEINISMKTKDGKNLLKKKLPIIIFRNNKAVSYELDQQLFLENKNVRVSLYRKSQPGSNELVIFEKTRGLKICGNPLILGYPFDEDGSEFYSTKLDHQILETEEGLWIASSAVSKEKAGVKVTRKLFIPNDNEPLGLQYSLENLSDKAVTDLGILCTSYWWPNPLNPVNVIIPFKEGIKQSSLYELGINLGKDPSDLKEGWKAINYSRGTLGFLFNQEVIEKIGIGERFPSIEFKIPELQPNQTFDLTPLWFTFTDSWQAVRKQWQDKYHYSPANELDHFLSAENMKKIGLIDEQSQDQICKGLILDRNQKKIQIILDAFRKTTFEGAMTVNFTKMKSKPKNLPISITDSKQWVETIKINPSGRKISSGTITFDTKTRVYEESIALGFYNSSKEVTINKCSNNQETYLEVDNGFLKFRGSKDYRGQIFYLSVEGSKNYLLTHYPEVKAFLWYNKFYGGIGGVISPVDQRGNPEEEFNKLNFTAFEIEKDPWKGIGFMSEIMDYLPAIKGAQQITNFLTLPDAPFILVQQEITNHSEVTRTFNANLTANLVTSNNDKDRYYLKTKKSGIATFQTQDYGSQAWREELDSKWAAFKKEGNKFIMGAVIGKSNYQESIYTYSPNLSIIRLGRSVTNIKIPAKETVRLNVLYLLTKDLTTIEPFTKSNLVSLLKD
;
A
#
# COMPACT_ATOMS: atom_id res chain seq x y z
N MET A 1 -43.83 16.52 6.68
CA MET A 1 -43.45 17.78 6.00
C MET A 1 -41.94 17.93 6.10
N ASN A 2 -41.19 17.44 5.12
CA ASN A 2 -39.72 17.57 5.05
C ASN A 2 -39.38 18.01 3.62
N SER A 3 -39.07 19.29 3.45
CA SER A 3 -38.70 19.89 2.18
C SER A 3 -37.26 19.53 1.84
N SER A 4 -37.08 18.63 0.89
CA SER A 4 -35.80 18.36 0.23
C SER A 4 -35.36 19.61 -0.55
N LYS A 5 -34.42 20.39 0.00
CA LYS A 5 -33.73 21.44 -0.74
C LYS A 5 -32.83 20.77 -1.80
N LYS A 6 -33.39 20.64 -3.01
CA LYS A 6 -32.65 20.35 -4.25
C LYS A 6 -31.59 21.44 -4.45
N PHE A 7 -30.33 21.04 -4.64
CA PHE A 7 -29.36 21.89 -5.34
C PHE A 7 -29.96 22.35 -6.67
N PRO A 8 -29.74 23.60 -7.10
CA PRO A 8 -30.42 24.16 -8.26
C PRO A 8 -29.99 23.39 -9.51
N LYS A 9 -30.91 22.58 -10.05
CA LYS A 9 -30.87 22.25 -11.48
C LYS A 9 -31.07 23.58 -12.21
N GLN A 10 -29.98 24.20 -12.66
CA GLN A 10 -30.03 25.22 -13.71
C GLN A 10 -30.68 24.58 -14.95
N LYS A 11 -32.00 24.69 -15.07
CA LYS A 11 -32.66 24.63 -16.37
C LYS A 11 -32.34 25.95 -17.06
N ASN A 12 -31.18 26.02 -17.73
CA ASN A 12 -30.89 27.07 -18.69
C ASN A 12 -31.79 26.87 -19.93
N LYS A 13 -33.05 27.30 -19.83
CA LYS A 13 -33.92 27.54 -20.98
C LYS A 13 -33.75 29.00 -21.41
N SER A 14 -32.59 29.34 -21.98
CA SER A 14 -32.37 30.54 -22.82
C SER A 14 -30.97 30.63 -23.43
N ASN A 15 -30.32 29.51 -23.80
CA ASN A 15 -29.03 29.54 -24.52
C ASN A 15 -29.14 28.92 -25.93
N LEU A 16 -30.03 29.49 -26.74
CA LEU A 16 -30.06 29.28 -28.19
C LEU A 16 -29.47 30.50 -28.93
N GLN A 17 -28.42 31.09 -28.36
CA GLN A 17 -27.47 31.92 -29.09
C GLN A 17 -26.16 31.12 -29.19
N LEU A 18 -25.70 30.94 -30.43
CA LEU A 18 -24.49 30.23 -30.86
C LEU A 18 -23.37 30.18 -29.78
N LYS A 19 -23.25 29.07 -29.05
CA LYS A 19 -22.06 28.78 -28.23
C LYS A 19 -20.89 28.59 -29.20
N LYS A 20 -20.06 29.62 -29.38
CA LYS A 20 -18.72 29.42 -29.94
C LYS A 20 -18.02 28.34 -29.10
N SER A 21 -17.53 27.29 -29.75
CA SER A 21 -16.78 26.22 -29.08
C SER A 21 -15.48 26.79 -28.51
N ILE A 22 -15.07 26.29 -27.35
CA ILE A 22 -13.74 26.58 -26.79
C ILE A 22 -12.70 26.14 -27.83
N ILE A 23 -11.73 27.00 -28.12
CA ILE A 23 -10.64 26.72 -29.04
C ILE A 23 -9.68 25.76 -28.33
N PHE A 24 -9.82 24.48 -28.65
CA PHE A 24 -8.78 23.48 -28.41
C PHE A 24 -7.73 23.57 -29.51
N LEU A 25 -6.55 23.01 -29.24
CA LEU A 25 -5.55 22.81 -30.28
C LEU A 25 -6.13 21.87 -31.35
N ASP A 26 -6.18 22.34 -32.59
CA ASP A 26 -6.56 21.56 -33.76
C ASP A 26 -5.39 21.57 -34.74
N ASP A 27 -4.63 20.46 -34.78
CA ASP A 27 -3.48 20.27 -35.64
C ASP A 27 -3.62 18.98 -36.48
N GLU A 28 -2.73 18.76 -37.44
CA GLU A 28 -2.78 17.56 -38.29
C GLU A 28 -2.78 16.24 -37.50
N LYS A 29 -2.25 16.24 -36.26
CA LYS A 29 -2.19 15.03 -35.42
C LYS A 29 -3.49 14.81 -34.65
N THR A 30 -4.22 15.86 -34.27
CA THR A 30 -5.54 15.71 -33.64
C THR A 30 -6.57 15.11 -34.61
N ALA A 31 -6.44 15.38 -35.90
CA ALA A 31 -7.26 14.77 -36.95
C ALA A 31 -7.09 13.24 -37.09
N LEU A 32 -5.98 12.68 -36.58
CA LEU A 32 -5.72 11.23 -36.58
C LEU A 32 -6.42 10.48 -35.44
N VAL A 33 -7.00 11.22 -34.48
CA VAL A 33 -7.69 10.66 -33.32
C VAL A 33 -9.18 10.52 -33.62
N ARG A 34 -9.74 9.35 -33.34
CA ARG A 34 -11.18 9.10 -33.45
C ARG A 34 -11.67 8.16 -32.35
N PRO A 35 -12.98 8.14 -32.05
CA PRO A 35 -13.57 7.07 -31.28
C PRO A 35 -13.30 5.70 -31.92
N MET A 36 -13.17 4.69 -31.07
CA MET A 36 -13.10 3.30 -31.51
C MET A 36 -14.42 2.85 -32.13
N ARG A 37 -14.34 1.96 -33.12
CA ARG A 37 -15.51 1.35 -33.77
C ARG A 37 -15.60 -0.13 -33.37
N PRO A 38 -16.75 -0.66 -32.92
CA PRO A 38 -16.91 -2.06 -32.51
C PRO A 38 -16.86 -3.01 -33.72
N THR A 39 -15.66 -3.20 -34.27
CA THR A 39 -15.41 -3.99 -35.48
C THR A 39 -14.20 -4.87 -35.28
N LYS A 40 -14.20 -6.06 -35.90
CA LYS A 40 -13.05 -6.98 -35.90
C LYS A 40 -11.74 -6.31 -36.32
N LYS A 41 -11.80 -5.34 -37.24
CA LYS A 41 -10.63 -4.57 -37.71
C LYS A 41 -10.02 -3.72 -36.59
N ASP A 42 -10.84 -2.97 -35.85
CA ASP A 42 -10.37 -2.14 -34.74
C ASP A 42 -9.90 -3.02 -33.57
N TYR A 43 -10.62 -4.09 -33.21
CA TYR A 43 -10.18 -5.04 -32.18
C TYR A 43 -8.81 -5.66 -32.50
N ALA A 44 -8.61 -6.14 -33.74
CA ALA A 44 -7.32 -6.66 -34.18
C ALA A 44 -6.23 -5.57 -34.20
N GLY A 45 -6.58 -4.33 -34.53
CA GLY A 45 -5.66 -3.18 -34.50
C GLY A 45 -5.19 -2.84 -33.09
N ILE A 46 -6.10 -2.83 -32.12
CA ILE A 46 -5.80 -2.60 -30.71
C ILE A 46 -4.94 -3.72 -30.15
N ALA A 47 -5.27 -5.00 -30.46
CA ALA A 47 -4.46 -6.15 -30.05
C ALA A 47 -3.00 -6.04 -30.53
N ARG A 48 -2.79 -5.68 -31.80
CA ARG A 48 -1.44 -5.41 -32.34
C ARG A 48 -0.74 -4.27 -31.62
N CYS A 49 -1.46 -3.17 -31.36
CA CYS A 49 -0.90 -2.04 -30.61
C CYS A 49 -0.49 -2.47 -29.20
N TYR A 50 -1.27 -3.29 -28.49
CA TYR A 50 -0.92 -3.75 -27.14
C TYR A 50 0.32 -4.64 -27.14
N ASN A 51 0.42 -5.53 -28.12
CA ASN A 51 1.58 -6.41 -28.29
C ASN A 51 2.89 -5.65 -28.58
N SER A 52 2.83 -4.42 -29.11
CA SER A 52 4.02 -3.60 -29.40
C SER A 52 4.81 -3.19 -28.14
N PHE A 53 4.22 -3.31 -26.94
CA PHE A 53 4.85 -2.91 -25.67
C PHE A 53 5.67 -4.02 -25.01
N LYS A 54 5.70 -5.25 -25.55
CA LYS A 54 6.30 -6.43 -24.90
C LYS A 54 7.77 -6.24 -24.48
N ASP A 55 8.53 -5.48 -25.26
CA ASP A 55 9.97 -5.22 -25.04
C ASP A 55 10.29 -3.71 -24.99
N SER A 56 9.35 -2.89 -24.50
CA SER A 56 9.49 -1.42 -24.45
C SER A 56 9.84 -0.91 -23.05
N ASP A 57 10.71 0.12 -22.99
CA ASP A 57 10.96 0.91 -21.78
C ASP A 57 9.82 1.88 -21.44
N SER A 58 8.86 2.09 -22.35
CA SER A 58 7.72 3.01 -22.18
C SER A 58 6.60 2.43 -21.32
N TRP A 59 6.57 1.11 -21.13
CA TRP A 59 5.72 0.44 -20.13
C TRP A 59 6.49 -0.75 -19.54
N PRO A 60 7.08 -0.62 -18.33
CA PRO A 60 7.96 -1.64 -17.81
C PRO A 60 7.20 -2.97 -17.60
N GLY A 61 7.54 -3.99 -18.41
CA GLY A 61 6.89 -5.31 -18.41
C GLY A 61 5.79 -5.51 -19.48
N GLY A 62 5.53 -4.50 -20.33
CA GLY A 62 4.49 -4.53 -21.35
C GLY A 62 3.07 -4.59 -20.78
N PHE A 63 2.04 -4.49 -21.64
CA PHE A 63 0.64 -4.58 -21.19
C PHE A 63 0.23 -6.00 -20.78
N GLY A 64 0.80 -7.03 -21.40
CA GLY A 64 0.45 -8.44 -21.16
C GLY A 64 1.58 -9.28 -20.55
N GLY A 65 2.75 -8.72 -20.30
CA GLY A 65 3.93 -9.52 -19.98
C GLY A 65 4.27 -10.49 -21.12
N THR A 66 4.23 -11.80 -20.83
CA THR A 66 4.43 -12.84 -21.84
C THR A 66 3.19 -13.12 -22.70
N PHE A 67 2.02 -12.65 -22.27
CA PHE A 67 0.74 -12.84 -22.95
C PHE A 67 0.71 -12.07 -24.28
N THR A 68 0.16 -12.71 -25.32
CA THR A 68 -0.03 -12.08 -26.64
C THR A 68 -1.53 -11.86 -26.86
N PHE A 69 -1.93 -10.60 -27.01
CA PHE A 69 -3.32 -10.22 -27.23
C PHE A 69 -3.77 -10.59 -28.65
N THR A 70 -4.96 -11.18 -28.79
CA THR A 70 -5.63 -11.44 -30.08
C THR A 70 -6.78 -10.47 -30.30
N GLY A 71 -7.26 -10.34 -31.54
CA GLY A 71 -8.42 -9.51 -31.84
C GLY A 71 -9.68 -10.03 -31.13
N GLU A 72 -9.85 -11.35 -31.07
CA GLU A 72 -10.96 -12.03 -30.39
C GLU A 72 -10.93 -11.76 -28.88
N PHE A 73 -9.74 -11.75 -28.27
CA PHE A 73 -9.60 -11.40 -26.85
C PHE A 73 -10.05 -9.95 -26.60
N ILE A 74 -9.60 -9.00 -27.42
CA ILE A 74 -10.00 -7.59 -27.27
C ILE A 74 -11.51 -7.43 -27.54
N GLU A 75 -12.06 -8.16 -28.51
CA GLU A 75 -13.50 -8.19 -28.77
C GLU A 75 -14.28 -8.68 -27.55
N GLU A 76 -13.87 -9.80 -26.93
CA GLU A 76 -14.52 -10.33 -25.73
C GLU A 76 -14.50 -9.34 -24.56
N GLN A 77 -13.39 -8.60 -24.39
CA GLN A 77 -13.25 -7.62 -23.32
C GLN A 77 -14.07 -6.34 -23.56
N LEU A 78 -14.18 -5.88 -24.80
CA LEU A 78 -14.72 -4.55 -25.10
C LEU A 78 -16.15 -4.58 -25.68
N LYS A 79 -16.63 -5.70 -26.24
CA LYS A 79 -17.89 -5.73 -27.00
C LYS A 79 -19.12 -5.22 -26.24
N ASP A 80 -19.15 -5.39 -24.92
CA ASP A 80 -20.27 -5.04 -24.04
C ASP A 80 -20.05 -3.72 -23.27
N GLN A 81 -18.96 -2.99 -23.55
CA GLN A 81 -18.61 -1.73 -22.88
C GLN A 81 -19.06 -0.47 -23.67
N ASP A 82 -19.22 0.67 -22.99
CA ASP A 82 -19.43 1.97 -23.65
C ASP A 82 -18.12 2.47 -24.30
N HIS A 83 -18.12 2.63 -25.63
CA HIS A 83 -16.95 3.07 -26.39
C HIS A 83 -16.84 4.60 -26.51
N SER A 84 -17.80 5.37 -25.98
CA SER A 84 -17.85 6.82 -26.14
C SER A 84 -16.64 7.57 -25.54
N SER A 85 -15.95 6.93 -24.60
CA SER A 85 -14.74 7.41 -23.94
C SER A 85 -13.47 6.64 -24.33
N LEU A 86 -13.55 5.79 -25.36
CA LEU A 86 -12.42 5.04 -25.91
C LEU A 86 -11.99 5.66 -27.26
N PHE A 87 -10.80 6.25 -27.25
CA PHE A 87 -10.19 6.90 -28.40
C PHE A 87 -9.01 6.09 -28.92
N ILE A 88 -8.86 6.05 -30.23
CA ILE A 88 -7.71 5.46 -30.90
C ILE A 88 -7.04 6.50 -31.79
N VAL A 89 -5.75 6.31 -32.04
CA VAL A 89 -4.99 7.12 -33.01
C VAL A 89 -4.44 6.20 -34.09
N VAL A 90 -4.58 6.64 -35.34
CA VAL A 90 -4.08 5.90 -36.51
C VAL A 90 -2.72 6.43 -36.95
N ALA A 91 -1.97 5.61 -37.68
CA ALA A 91 -0.67 5.99 -38.20
C ALA A 91 -0.79 7.14 -39.21
N PRO A 92 0.09 8.15 -39.19
CA PRO A 92 0.02 9.28 -40.13
C PRO A 92 0.09 8.86 -41.61
N ASP A 93 0.80 7.78 -41.90
CA ASP A 93 1.04 7.21 -43.22
C ASP A 93 0.05 6.09 -43.58
N ASN A 94 -0.76 5.63 -42.63
CA ASN A 94 -1.72 4.55 -42.84
C ASN A 94 -2.96 4.69 -41.93
N PRO A 95 -4.08 5.22 -42.44
CA PRO A 95 -5.30 5.44 -41.65
C PRO A 95 -5.97 4.14 -41.17
N ASP A 96 -5.57 2.99 -41.69
CA ASP A 96 -6.07 1.68 -41.29
C ASP A 96 -5.24 1.02 -40.18
N LYS A 97 -4.08 1.60 -39.84
CA LYS A 97 -3.20 1.08 -38.80
C LYS A 97 -3.41 1.86 -37.50
N ILE A 98 -4.01 1.21 -36.50
CA ILE A 98 -4.10 1.74 -35.13
C ILE A 98 -2.72 1.63 -34.47
N VAL A 99 -2.22 2.75 -33.93
CA VAL A 99 -0.90 2.86 -33.29
C VAL A 99 -0.97 3.47 -31.90
N GLY A 100 -2.16 3.71 -31.37
CA GLY A 100 -2.32 4.10 -29.97
C GLY A 100 -3.78 4.12 -29.52
N VAL A 101 -3.95 4.13 -28.21
CA VAL A 101 -5.24 4.08 -27.52
C VAL A 101 -5.24 5.02 -26.32
N SER A 102 -6.41 5.57 -26.01
CA SER A 102 -6.73 6.22 -24.73
C SER A 102 -8.13 5.80 -24.30
N PHE A 103 -8.30 5.42 -23.04
CA PHE A 103 -9.61 5.10 -22.47
C PHE A 103 -9.83 5.90 -21.20
N CYS A 104 -11.02 6.47 -21.02
CA CYS A 104 -11.40 7.21 -19.82
C CYS A 104 -12.71 6.71 -19.23
N SER A 105 -12.82 6.76 -17.90
CA SER A 105 -14.03 6.43 -17.16
C SER A 105 -14.35 7.52 -16.13
N ARG A 106 -15.48 7.40 -15.43
CA ARG A 106 -15.70 8.21 -14.23
C ARG A 106 -14.70 7.83 -13.16
N THR A 107 -14.33 8.79 -12.32
CA THR A 107 -13.49 8.51 -11.15
C THR A 107 -14.32 7.72 -10.11
N TRP A 108 -13.73 6.66 -9.55
CA TRP A 108 -14.38 5.70 -8.64
C TRP A 108 -15.07 6.32 -7.41
N ASN A 109 -14.61 7.49 -6.95
CA ASN A 109 -15.13 8.17 -5.76
C ASN A 109 -15.71 9.57 -6.01
N LEU A 110 -15.65 10.07 -7.25
CA LEU A 110 -16.03 11.44 -7.59
C LEU A 110 -16.82 11.45 -8.90
N PRO A 111 -18.16 11.39 -8.83
CA PRO A 111 -19.01 11.23 -10.01
C PRO A 111 -19.00 12.44 -10.95
N ASP A 112 -18.49 13.59 -10.48
CA ASP A 112 -18.29 14.83 -11.23
C ASP A 112 -16.89 14.93 -11.87
N CYS A 113 -16.07 13.86 -11.79
CA CYS A 113 -14.70 13.81 -12.27
C CYS A 113 -14.48 12.62 -13.23
N TRP A 114 -13.46 12.74 -14.08
CA TRP A 114 -13.05 11.70 -15.03
C TRP A 114 -11.66 11.17 -14.74
N TYR A 115 -11.36 9.95 -15.19
CA TYR A 115 -10.08 9.28 -15.00
C TYR A 115 -9.61 8.64 -16.31
N VAL A 116 -8.35 8.86 -16.70
CA VAL A 116 -7.72 8.19 -17.85
C VAL A 116 -7.19 6.84 -17.36
N GLN A 117 -7.85 5.76 -17.77
CA GLN A 117 -7.48 4.39 -17.37
C GLN A 117 -6.25 3.88 -18.11
N LEU A 118 -6.16 4.19 -19.40
CA LEU A 118 -5.08 3.73 -20.26
C LEU A 118 -4.70 4.84 -21.23
N LEU A 119 -3.39 5.02 -21.42
CA LEU A 119 -2.81 5.80 -22.50
C LEU A 119 -1.59 5.05 -23.02
N GLY A 120 -1.61 4.69 -24.30
CA GLY A 120 -0.51 3.97 -24.93
C GLY A 120 -0.35 4.37 -26.40
N VAL A 121 0.88 4.64 -26.81
CA VAL A 121 1.26 4.76 -28.23
C VAL A 121 2.37 3.76 -28.51
N ASP A 122 2.21 3.01 -29.59
CA ASP A 122 3.20 2.07 -30.12
C ASP A 122 4.60 2.72 -30.05
N PRO A 123 5.60 2.07 -29.42
CA PRO A 123 6.95 2.61 -29.27
C PRO A 123 7.58 3.15 -30.55
N ALA A 124 7.27 2.57 -31.72
CA ALA A 124 7.79 3.02 -33.01
C ALA A 124 7.19 4.37 -33.48
N TYR A 125 6.07 4.78 -32.89
CA TYR A 125 5.34 6.02 -33.22
C TYR A 125 5.43 7.08 -32.11
N GLN A 126 6.20 6.83 -31.06
CA GLN A 126 6.45 7.80 -30.00
C GLN A 126 7.30 8.99 -30.49
N GLY A 127 7.25 10.11 -29.78
CA GLY A 127 7.90 11.37 -30.20
C GLY A 127 7.16 12.15 -31.31
N GLN A 128 6.14 11.56 -31.93
CA GLN A 128 5.36 12.18 -33.02
C GLN A 128 4.11 12.96 -32.56
N LYS A 129 4.03 13.29 -31.26
CA LYS A 129 2.90 13.98 -30.62
C LYS A 129 1.55 13.22 -30.64
N LEU A 130 1.48 11.95 -31.02
CA LEU A 130 0.22 11.17 -31.03
C LEU A 130 -0.38 10.97 -29.63
N GLY A 131 0.47 10.71 -28.61
CA GLY A 131 0.01 10.59 -27.22
C GLY A 131 -0.54 11.91 -26.68
N LYS A 132 -0.02 13.05 -27.16
CA LYS A 132 -0.56 14.38 -26.85
C LYS A 132 -1.98 14.51 -27.39
N SER A 133 -2.21 14.15 -28.65
CA SER A 133 -3.52 14.25 -29.30
C SER A 133 -4.57 13.37 -28.62
N LEU A 134 -4.22 12.14 -28.25
CA LEU A 134 -5.10 11.25 -27.49
C LEU A 134 -5.53 11.87 -26.14
N LEU A 135 -4.57 12.39 -25.38
CA LEU A 135 -4.84 12.99 -24.07
C LEU A 135 -5.62 14.31 -24.16
N LEU A 136 -5.38 15.11 -25.21
CA LEU A 136 -6.19 16.30 -25.49
C LEU A 136 -7.65 15.92 -25.75
N ARG A 137 -7.89 14.85 -26.53
CA ARG A 137 -9.25 14.36 -26.78
C ARG A 137 -9.94 13.87 -25.51
N SER A 138 -9.22 13.17 -24.64
CA SER A 138 -9.71 12.78 -23.31
C SER A 138 -10.10 13.99 -22.45
N THR A 139 -9.26 15.03 -22.41
CA THR A 139 -9.54 16.27 -21.66
C THR A 139 -10.74 17.03 -22.23
N GLN A 140 -10.84 17.11 -23.56
CA GLN A 140 -11.99 17.71 -24.24
C GLN A 140 -13.29 16.97 -23.90
N PHE A 141 -13.26 15.63 -23.92
CA PHE A 141 -14.42 14.83 -23.55
C PHE A 141 -14.87 15.06 -22.11
N ALA A 142 -13.94 15.12 -21.14
CA ALA A 142 -14.26 15.46 -19.76
C ALA A 142 -14.87 16.87 -19.63
N LEU A 143 -14.35 17.85 -20.38
CA LEU A 143 -14.90 19.21 -20.45
C LEU A 143 -16.32 19.23 -21.02
N GLU A 144 -16.60 18.47 -22.08
CA GLU A 144 -17.93 18.33 -22.69
C GLU A 144 -18.96 17.73 -21.72
N LYS A 145 -18.49 16.87 -20.81
CA LYS A 145 -19.29 16.26 -19.73
C LYS A 145 -19.44 17.16 -18.49
N GLY A 146 -18.86 18.36 -18.50
CA GLY A 146 -18.93 19.31 -17.39
C GLY A 146 -18.13 18.88 -16.16
N ALA A 147 -17.05 18.12 -16.35
CA ALA A 147 -16.23 17.61 -15.27
C ALA A 147 -15.56 18.73 -14.47
N ARG A 148 -15.39 18.51 -13.16
CA ARG A 148 -14.55 19.36 -12.30
C ARG A 148 -13.08 19.19 -12.64
N PHE A 149 -12.62 17.96 -12.81
CA PHE A 149 -11.28 17.67 -13.33
C PHE A 149 -11.23 16.30 -14.03
N ILE A 150 -10.13 16.06 -14.73
CA ILE A 150 -9.74 14.74 -15.24
C ILE A 150 -8.41 14.33 -14.60
N SER A 151 -8.26 13.07 -14.19
CA SER A 151 -7.07 12.57 -13.51
C SER A 151 -6.48 11.31 -14.16
N LEU A 152 -5.27 10.91 -13.75
CA LEU A 152 -4.62 9.67 -14.17
C LEU A 152 -3.59 9.19 -13.13
N HIS A 153 -3.23 7.91 -13.18
CA HIS A 153 -2.06 7.37 -12.46
C HIS A 153 -0.89 7.13 -13.42
N THR A 154 0.33 7.32 -12.91
CA THR A 154 1.55 6.85 -13.56
C THR A 154 2.61 6.45 -12.53
N TRP A 155 3.88 6.34 -12.91
CA TRP A 155 4.97 5.98 -12.02
C TRP A 155 6.12 7.00 -12.06
N GLY A 156 6.88 7.09 -10.97
CA GLY A 156 7.88 8.15 -10.78
C GLY A 156 8.94 8.20 -11.88
N GLY A 157 9.39 7.05 -12.39
CA GLY A 157 10.35 6.96 -13.48
C GLY A 157 9.75 7.03 -14.89
N ASN A 158 8.50 7.47 -15.08
CA ASN A 158 7.94 7.71 -16.40
C ASN A 158 8.43 9.04 -16.99
N LEU A 159 9.74 9.13 -17.20
CA LEU A 159 10.42 10.37 -17.62
C LEU A 159 9.94 10.87 -19.00
N LYS A 160 9.42 9.97 -19.84
CA LYS A 160 8.91 10.31 -21.18
C LYS A 160 7.52 10.95 -21.13
N ALA A 161 6.62 10.43 -20.29
CA ALA A 161 5.22 10.88 -20.27
C ALA A 161 4.97 12.04 -19.31
N MET A 162 5.72 12.16 -18.22
CA MET A 162 5.51 13.20 -17.21
C MET A 162 5.57 14.63 -17.77
N PRO A 163 6.54 15.00 -18.65
CA PRO A 163 6.54 16.31 -19.29
C PRO A 163 5.30 16.58 -20.15
N LEU A 164 4.79 15.54 -20.83
CA LEU A 164 3.55 15.63 -21.60
C LEU A 164 2.36 15.94 -20.70
N TYR A 165 2.21 15.20 -19.59
CA TYR A 165 1.11 15.40 -18.64
C TYR A 165 1.14 16.83 -18.07
N LYS A 166 2.29 17.28 -17.56
CA LYS A 166 2.41 18.64 -17.01
C LYS A 166 2.17 19.72 -18.06
N ARG A 167 2.61 19.51 -19.32
CA ARG A 167 2.32 20.45 -20.41
C ARG A 167 0.82 20.58 -20.70
N GLN A 168 0.03 19.53 -20.45
CA GLN A 168 -1.44 19.56 -20.60
C GLN A 168 -2.17 20.02 -19.33
N GLY A 169 -1.47 20.48 -18.30
CA GLY A 169 -2.08 21.03 -17.08
C GLY A 169 -2.25 20.04 -15.95
N TYR A 170 -1.79 18.80 -16.08
CA TYR A 170 -1.82 17.86 -14.96
C TYR A 170 -0.85 18.26 -13.85
N LYS A 171 -1.32 18.23 -12.61
CA LYS A 171 -0.57 18.47 -11.37
C LYS A 171 -0.39 17.16 -10.62
N TRP A 172 0.84 16.85 -10.20
CA TRP A 172 1.16 15.70 -9.37
C TRP A 172 0.74 15.98 -7.92
N ARG A 173 -0.32 15.30 -7.48
CA ARG A 173 -0.82 15.38 -6.11
C ARG A 173 0.21 14.88 -5.09
N PRO A 174 0.52 15.67 -4.04
CA PRO A 174 1.49 15.25 -3.04
C PRO A 174 1.09 14.00 -2.26
N ASN A 175 2.07 13.29 -1.70
CA ASN A 175 1.92 12.05 -0.92
C ASN A 175 1.26 10.88 -1.69
N THR A 176 1.25 10.94 -3.03
CA THR A 176 0.70 9.88 -3.90
C THR A 176 1.80 9.17 -4.68
N SER A 177 1.55 7.91 -5.05
CA SER A 177 2.36 7.19 -6.05
C SER A 177 2.01 7.66 -7.47
N VAL A 178 2.27 8.95 -7.73
CA VAL A 178 1.99 9.68 -8.98
C VAL A 178 0.53 9.65 -9.42
N TYR A 179 -0.35 10.20 -8.58
CA TYR A 179 -1.69 10.61 -9.00
C TYR A 179 -1.64 12.03 -9.56
N MET A 180 -2.16 12.21 -10.78
CA MET A 180 -2.09 13.45 -11.53
C MET A 180 -3.50 14.03 -11.74
N GLU A 181 -3.71 15.31 -11.44
CA GLU A 181 -5.01 16.00 -11.50
C GLU A 181 -4.97 17.17 -12.50
N ASN A 182 -5.95 17.27 -13.39
CA ASN A 182 -6.04 18.35 -14.37
C ASN A 182 -7.35 19.13 -14.25
N TYR A 183 -7.26 20.37 -13.77
CA TYR A 183 -8.40 21.27 -13.50
C TYR A 183 -8.80 22.14 -14.69
N LEU A 184 -8.20 21.95 -15.88
CA LEU A 184 -8.60 22.68 -17.08
C LEU A 184 -10.10 22.54 -17.41
N PRO A 185 -10.78 21.39 -17.25
CA PRO A 185 -12.22 21.30 -17.46
C PRO A 185 -13.03 22.32 -16.62
N LEU A 186 -12.65 22.54 -15.36
CA LEU A 186 -13.26 23.55 -14.48
C LEU A 186 -12.90 24.97 -14.91
N ILE A 187 -11.61 25.25 -15.15
CA ILE A 187 -11.11 26.58 -15.52
C ILE A 187 -11.74 27.04 -16.85
N LEU A 188 -11.67 26.21 -17.88
CA LEU A 188 -12.16 26.56 -19.22
C LEU A 188 -13.70 26.73 -19.26
N ASN A 189 -14.43 26.12 -18.33
CA ASN A 189 -15.88 26.30 -18.20
C ASN A 189 -16.28 27.44 -17.24
N PHE A 190 -15.34 28.10 -16.55
CA PHE A 190 -15.66 29.07 -15.51
C PHE A 190 -16.37 30.32 -16.08
N PRO A 191 -17.53 30.75 -15.53
CA PRO A 191 -18.40 31.74 -16.18
C PRO A 191 -17.72 33.07 -16.54
N TYR A 192 -16.87 33.59 -15.65
CA TYR A 192 -16.32 34.95 -15.77
C TYR A 192 -15.33 35.12 -16.93
N PHE A 193 -14.47 34.12 -17.18
CA PHE A 193 -13.40 34.22 -18.18
C PHE A 193 -13.45 33.14 -19.28
N ARG A 194 -14.49 32.29 -19.31
CA ARG A 194 -14.70 31.30 -20.40
C ARG A 194 -14.65 31.92 -21.79
N GLY A 195 -15.11 33.17 -21.93
CA GLY A 195 -15.12 33.91 -23.20
C GLY A 195 -13.73 34.02 -23.84
N LEU A 196 -12.67 34.16 -23.04
CA LEU A 196 -11.30 34.25 -23.55
C LEU A 196 -10.89 33.02 -24.36
N PHE A 197 -11.30 31.83 -23.91
CA PHE A 197 -10.95 30.57 -24.56
C PHE A 197 -11.77 30.29 -25.83
N THR A 198 -12.70 31.17 -26.20
CA THR A 198 -13.34 31.17 -27.52
C THR A 198 -12.60 32.04 -28.54
N LYS A 199 -11.62 32.84 -28.08
CA LYS A 199 -10.78 33.72 -28.88
C LYS A 199 -9.33 33.22 -28.97
N TYR A 200 -8.81 32.68 -27.86
CA TYR A 200 -7.44 32.17 -27.77
C TYR A 200 -7.44 30.67 -27.50
N SER A 201 -6.49 29.96 -28.11
CA SER A 201 -6.18 28.56 -27.78
C SER A 201 -5.65 28.48 -26.35
N TRP A 202 -6.32 27.73 -25.47
CA TRP A 202 -5.85 27.55 -24.09
C TRP A 202 -4.47 26.87 -24.06
N TYR A 203 -4.20 25.98 -25.01
CA TYR A 203 -2.97 25.18 -25.03
C TYR A 203 -1.74 26.02 -25.36
N ASP A 204 -1.91 27.02 -26.23
CA ASP A 204 -0.81 27.89 -26.67
C ASP A 204 -0.54 29.00 -25.66
N THR A 205 -1.55 29.43 -24.90
CA THR A 205 -1.43 30.51 -23.91
C THR A 205 -1.02 30.00 -22.53
N PHE A 206 -1.26 28.72 -22.22
CA PHE A 206 -0.91 28.12 -20.94
C PHE A 206 0.60 27.99 -20.73
N GLN A 207 1.06 28.42 -19.56
CA GLN A 207 2.46 28.43 -19.12
C GLN A 207 2.65 27.51 -17.89
N PRO A 208 2.71 26.19 -18.08
CA PRO A 208 2.92 25.24 -16.98
C PRO A 208 4.37 25.23 -16.50
N LYS A 209 4.55 25.01 -15.20
CA LYS A 209 5.81 24.55 -14.62
C LYS A 209 5.97 23.05 -14.89
N ILE A 210 7.01 22.67 -15.63
CA ILE A 210 7.28 21.26 -15.97
C ILE A 210 8.49 20.79 -15.16
N THR A 211 8.23 20.03 -14.09
CA THR A 211 9.23 19.42 -13.21
C THR A 211 8.93 17.94 -13.00
N GLN A 212 9.97 17.15 -12.67
CA GLN A 212 9.83 15.72 -12.32
C GLN A 212 9.60 15.54 -10.81
N GLU A 213 8.65 16.28 -10.25
CA GLU A 213 8.41 16.37 -8.80
C GLU A 213 6.92 16.59 -8.53
N GLN A 214 6.52 16.36 -7.27
CA GLN A 214 5.18 16.68 -6.76
C GLN A 214 4.91 18.19 -6.87
N ASP A 215 3.67 18.56 -7.17
CA ASP A 215 3.25 19.96 -7.26
C ASP A 215 2.82 20.43 -5.86
N GLU A 216 3.78 21.01 -5.14
CA GLU A 216 3.68 21.48 -3.76
C GLU A 216 3.55 23.01 -3.65
N GLU A 217 2.71 23.65 -4.48
CA GLU A 217 2.51 25.09 -4.35
C GLU A 217 1.72 25.45 -3.07
N PHE A 218 2.16 26.54 -2.42
CA PHE A 218 1.52 27.08 -1.24
C PHE A 218 1.34 28.60 -1.39
N ASP A 219 0.22 29.09 -0.91
CA ASP A 219 0.01 30.51 -0.61
C ASP A 219 0.07 30.65 0.91
N GLU A 220 1.16 31.22 1.43
CA GLU A 220 1.59 31.03 2.81
C GLU A 220 1.74 29.54 3.16
N LYS A 221 0.75 28.93 3.86
CA LYS A 221 0.66 27.47 4.03
C LYS A 221 -0.68 26.90 3.55
N MET A 222 -1.52 27.70 2.87
CA MET A 222 -2.69 27.19 2.17
C MET A 222 -2.24 26.38 0.96
N ALA A 223 -2.69 25.13 0.90
CA ALA A 223 -2.32 24.21 -0.16
C ALA A 223 -3.06 24.56 -1.48
N ILE A 224 -2.34 25.00 -2.51
CA ILE A 224 -2.93 25.43 -3.79
C ILE A 224 -2.25 24.78 -5.01
N TYR A 225 -2.93 24.81 -6.16
CA TYR A 225 -2.28 24.70 -7.47
C TYR A 225 -2.43 26.01 -8.23
N GLU A 226 -1.40 26.41 -8.98
CA GLU A 226 -1.44 27.58 -9.84
C GLU A 226 -1.52 27.19 -11.32
N TYR A 227 -2.42 27.86 -12.06
CA TYR A 227 -2.51 27.84 -13.52
C TYR A 227 -2.34 29.26 -14.06
N TYR A 228 -1.38 29.45 -14.98
CA TYR A 228 -1.10 30.75 -15.58
C TYR A 228 -1.25 30.70 -17.10
N PHE A 229 -1.98 31.67 -17.64
CA PHE A 229 -2.22 31.85 -19.07
C PHE A 229 -1.77 33.25 -19.46
N LYS A 230 -0.92 33.35 -20.49
CA LYS A 230 -0.55 34.61 -21.12
C LYS A 230 -1.13 34.63 -22.53
N PHE A 231 -2.09 35.50 -22.78
CA PHE A 231 -2.80 35.57 -24.06
C PHE A 231 -2.08 36.49 -25.05
N ASP A 232 -1.59 37.63 -24.57
CA ASP A 232 -0.79 38.61 -25.31
C ASP A 232 0.02 39.49 -24.32
N GLU A 233 0.54 40.64 -24.76
CA GLU A 233 1.32 41.55 -23.92
C GLU A 233 0.48 42.25 -22.83
N TYR A 234 -0.83 42.37 -23.02
CA TYR A 234 -1.73 43.12 -22.14
C TYR A 234 -2.76 42.24 -21.41
N SER A 235 -2.89 40.98 -21.81
CA SER A 235 -3.91 40.07 -21.31
C SER A 235 -3.31 38.81 -20.70
N SER A 236 -3.68 38.51 -19.45
CA SER A 236 -3.27 37.30 -18.75
C SER A 236 -4.31 36.85 -17.73
N LEU A 237 -4.26 35.56 -17.38
CA LEU A 237 -5.12 34.98 -16.35
C LEU A 237 -4.26 34.07 -15.47
N LYS A 238 -4.29 34.33 -14.17
CA LYS A 238 -3.80 33.42 -13.14
C LYS A 238 -4.98 32.84 -12.37
N VAL A 239 -5.01 31.54 -12.15
CA VAL A 239 -6.06 30.85 -11.38
C VAL A 239 -5.42 30.00 -10.30
N TRP A 240 -5.95 30.09 -9.09
CA TRP A 240 -5.57 29.25 -7.96
C TRP A 240 -6.67 28.23 -7.67
N ILE A 241 -6.27 26.97 -7.52
CA ILE A 241 -7.12 25.85 -7.11
C ILE A 241 -6.75 25.49 -5.68
N ASP A 242 -7.71 25.45 -4.77
CA ASP A 242 -7.49 24.89 -3.43
C ASP A 242 -7.44 23.36 -3.52
N ARG A 243 -6.29 22.78 -3.12
CA ARG A 243 -6.04 21.32 -3.21
C ARG A 243 -6.90 20.51 -2.25
N THR A 244 -7.38 21.11 -1.17
CA THR A 244 -8.20 20.42 -0.17
C THR A 244 -9.59 20.10 -0.70
N VAL A 245 -10.11 20.90 -1.63
CA VAL A 245 -11.48 20.79 -2.16
C VAL A 245 -11.55 20.60 -3.68
N GLY A 246 -10.46 20.89 -4.40
CA GLY A 246 -10.39 20.78 -5.86
C GLY A 246 -11.25 21.83 -6.59
N TRP A 247 -11.33 23.04 -6.04
CA TRP A 247 -12.12 24.16 -6.59
C TRP A 247 -11.30 25.44 -6.69
N ILE A 248 -11.77 26.40 -7.50
CA ILE A 248 -11.12 27.70 -7.66
C ILE A 248 -11.23 28.49 -6.35
N SER A 249 -10.08 28.84 -5.77
CA SER A 249 -9.96 29.67 -4.56
C SER A 249 -9.62 31.14 -4.87
N GLY A 250 -9.28 31.42 -6.12
CA GLY A 250 -9.09 32.78 -6.60
C GLY A 250 -8.62 32.85 -8.05
N PHE A 251 -8.57 34.06 -8.59
CA PHE A 251 -7.95 34.38 -9.86
C PHE A 251 -7.45 35.82 -9.92
N HIS A 252 -6.51 36.09 -10.82
CA HIS A 252 -6.11 37.42 -11.25
C HIS A 252 -6.34 37.51 -12.76
N TYR A 253 -7.31 38.33 -13.16
CA TYR A 253 -7.77 38.48 -14.53
C TYR A 253 -7.37 39.85 -15.07
N ILE A 254 -6.50 39.86 -16.08
CA ILE A 254 -5.95 41.08 -16.67
C ILE A 254 -6.28 41.11 -18.16
N THR A 255 -6.80 42.24 -18.63
CA THR A 255 -7.03 42.61 -20.03
C THR A 255 -6.77 44.11 -20.19
N GLU A 256 -6.86 44.65 -21.41
CA GLU A 256 -6.72 46.10 -21.64
C GLU A 256 -7.76 46.97 -20.86
N GLN A 257 -8.91 46.40 -20.52
CA GLN A 257 -10.03 47.13 -19.91
C GLN A 257 -10.19 46.84 -18.40
N GLU A 258 -9.75 45.67 -17.96
CA GLU A 258 -9.98 45.16 -16.61
C GLU A 258 -8.70 44.57 -16.04
N ASP A 259 -8.46 44.82 -14.76
CA ASP A 259 -7.43 44.16 -13.97
C ASP A 259 -8.06 43.91 -12.59
N LEU A 260 -8.54 42.68 -12.40
CA LEU A 260 -9.32 42.24 -11.25
C LEU A 260 -8.65 41.04 -10.59
N LEU A 261 -8.32 41.20 -9.30
CA LEU A 261 -7.84 40.15 -8.42
C LEU A 261 -8.95 39.78 -7.44
N ILE A 262 -9.29 38.49 -7.37
CA ILE A 262 -10.13 37.93 -6.31
C ILE A 262 -9.39 36.73 -5.73
N LYS A 263 -9.09 36.74 -4.43
CA LYS A 263 -8.29 35.68 -3.82
C LYS A 263 -8.75 35.40 -2.39
N THR A 264 -8.96 34.12 -2.08
CA THR A 264 -9.16 33.68 -0.69
C THR A 264 -7.85 33.19 -0.09
N GLN A 265 -7.65 33.42 1.21
CA GLN A 265 -6.44 32.97 1.93
C GLN A 265 -6.77 32.50 3.35
N THR A 266 -5.94 31.60 3.85
CA THR A 266 -5.91 31.17 5.26
C THR A 266 -4.48 30.70 5.59
N PRO A 267 -3.98 30.89 6.83
CA PRO A 267 -2.59 30.57 7.16
C PRO A 267 -2.20 29.10 6.99
N ASN A 268 -3.17 28.17 7.05
CA ASN A 268 -2.97 26.74 6.86
C ASN A 268 -4.26 26.09 6.36
N SER A 269 -4.17 25.00 5.59
CA SER A 269 -5.34 24.22 5.15
C SER A 269 -5.97 23.36 6.24
N GLU A 270 -5.21 22.98 7.27
CA GLU A 270 -5.65 22.13 8.38
C GLU A 270 -5.98 22.97 9.63
N ALA A 271 -6.85 22.47 10.51
CA ALA A 271 -7.09 23.04 11.84
C ALA A 271 -7.63 21.99 12.85
N PHE A 272 -7.29 22.14 14.12
CA PHE A 272 -7.74 21.26 15.19
C PHE A 272 -9.18 21.55 15.64
N THR A 273 -10.04 20.54 15.65
CA THR A 273 -11.45 20.68 16.03
C THR A 273 -11.61 21.10 17.49
N GLY A 274 -12.51 22.06 17.77
CA GLY A 274 -12.91 22.46 19.12
C GLY A 274 -11.93 23.35 19.90
N ILE A 275 -10.67 23.49 19.47
CA ILE A 275 -9.65 24.27 20.20
C ILE A 275 -9.00 25.39 19.38
N GLU A 276 -8.98 25.26 18.05
CA GLU A 276 -8.29 26.18 17.14
C GLU A 276 -9.30 27.07 16.41
N THR A 277 -9.02 28.37 16.38
CA THR A 277 -9.65 29.33 15.48
C THR A 277 -8.66 29.71 14.40
N PHE A 278 -9.15 30.04 13.20
CA PHE A 278 -8.30 30.38 12.07
C PHE A 278 -8.86 31.56 11.29
N PRO A 279 -8.00 32.49 10.80
CA PRO A 279 -8.47 33.57 9.95
C PRO A 279 -8.74 33.07 8.53
N VAL A 280 -9.74 33.68 7.91
CA VAL A 280 -10.15 33.47 6.53
C VAL A 280 -10.32 34.84 5.90
N THR A 281 -9.62 35.08 4.80
CA THR A 281 -9.70 36.36 4.09
C THR A 281 -10.20 36.17 2.67
N LEU A 282 -10.96 37.15 2.17
CA LEU A 282 -11.24 37.34 0.76
C LEU A 282 -10.74 38.73 0.37
N THR A 283 -9.70 38.78 -0.46
CA THR A 283 -9.16 40.01 -1.02
C THR A 283 -9.73 40.23 -2.41
N VAL A 284 -10.28 41.42 -2.64
CA VAL A 284 -10.75 41.90 -3.94
C VAL A 284 -9.97 43.17 -4.28
N ALA A 285 -9.20 43.15 -5.37
CA ALA A 285 -8.46 44.32 -5.84
C ALA A 285 -8.82 44.63 -7.29
N ASN A 286 -9.07 45.91 -7.58
CA ASN A 286 -9.30 46.43 -8.91
C ASN A 286 -8.18 47.38 -9.27
N TYR A 287 -7.26 46.94 -10.14
CA TYR A 287 -6.22 47.79 -10.73
C TYR A 287 -6.62 48.31 -12.12
N GLY A 288 -7.80 47.89 -12.61
CA GLY A 288 -8.36 48.32 -13.89
C GLY A 288 -8.94 49.72 -13.84
N LYS A 289 -9.38 50.24 -15.00
CA LYS A 289 -9.95 51.60 -15.11
C LYS A 289 -11.43 51.65 -14.75
N LYS A 290 -12.16 50.56 -14.98
CA LYS A 290 -13.61 50.44 -14.73
C LYS A 290 -13.86 50.23 -13.24
N VAL A 291 -14.86 50.93 -12.67
CA VAL A 291 -15.32 50.67 -11.30
C VAL A 291 -15.98 49.30 -11.25
N GLN A 292 -15.57 48.46 -10.30
CA GLN A 292 -16.11 47.12 -10.11
C GLN A 292 -17.19 47.13 -9.02
N GLU A 293 -18.37 46.59 -9.35
CA GLU A 293 -19.48 46.44 -8.40
C GLU A 293 -19.70 44.94 -8.15
N LEU A 294 -19.51 44.50 -6.90
CA LEU A 294 -19.57 43.10 -6.51
C LEU A 294 -20.54 42.91 -5.35
N ALA A 295 -21.48 41.98 -5.50
CA ALA A 295 -22.28 41.45 -4.41
C ALA A 295 -21.69 40.11 -3.96
N ILE A 296 -21.29 40.02 -2.69
CA ILE A 296 -20.60 38.84 -2.15
C ILE A 296 -21.43 38.27 -1.00
N THR A 297 -21.84 37.01 -1.12
CA THR A 297 -22.51 36.27 -0.04
C THR A 297 -21.64 35.09 0.38
N THR A 298 -21.34 35.01 1.67
CA THR A 298 -20.53 33.94 2.24
C THR A 298 -21.42 32.87 2.83
N LYS A 299 -21.08 31.61 2.56
CA LYS A 299 -21.74 30.43 3.12
C LYS A 299 -20.69 29.44 3.60
N SER A 300 -20.82 28.94 4.83
CA SER A 300 -20.05 27.78 5.32
C SER A 300 -20.92 26.54 5.41
N THR A 301 -20.27 25.39 5.51
CA THR A 301 -20.91 24.12 5.88
C THR A 301 -21.22 24.05 7.38
N ASP A 302 -22.25 23.30 7.76
CA ASP A 302 -22.80 23.27 9.13
C ASP A 302 -21.79 23.02 10.27
N GLN A 303 -20.72 22.25 10.04
CA GLN A 303 -19.70 21.95 11.06
C GLN A 303 -18.56 22.99 11.14
N LEU A 304 -18.64 24.05 10.33
CA LEU A 304 -17.69 25.16 10.31
C LEU A 304 -18.41 26.45 10.68
N ALA A 305 -18.15 26.93 11.89
CA ALA A 305 -18.65 28.21 12.38
C ALA A 305 -17.82 29.37 11.79
N LEU A 306 -18.48 30.44 11.37
CA LEU A 306 -17.86 31.66 10.85
C LEU A 306 -18.36 32.86 11.64
N ASP A 307 -17.40 33.63 12.16
CA ASP A 307 -17.65 34.91 12.80
C ASP A 307 -17.23 36.04 11.85
N GLY A 308 -18.15 36.99 11.62
CA GLY A 308 -17.96 38.15 10.74
C GLY A 308 -19.19 38.47 9.88
N GLU A 309 -19.13 39.57 9.14
CA GLU A 309 -20.19 39.95 8.20
C GLU A 309 -20.20 39.01 6.99
N THR A 310 -21.34 38.39 6.70
CA THR A 310 -21.47 37.35 5.67
C THR A 310 -21.96 37.85 4.33
N THR A 311 -22.48 39.08 4.23
CA THR A 311 -22.94 39.68 2.97
C THR A 311 -22.30 41.04 2.80
N HIS A 312 -21.68 41.27 1.65
CA HIS A 312 -20.96 42.51 1.33
C HIS A 312 -21.42 43.05 -0.02
N GLN A 313 -21.59 44.37 -0.09
CA GLN A 313 -21.74 45.11 -1.35
C GLN A 313 -20.50 45.97 -1.52
N ILE A 314 -19.65 45.59 -2.47
CA ILE A 314 -18.37 46.25 -2.72
C ILE A 314 -18.49 47.07 -3.99
N LYS A 315 -18.23 48.37 -3.87
CA LYS A 315 -17.98 49.26 -5.00
C LYS A 315 -16.51 49.66 -4.98
N LEU A 316 -15.73 49.13 -5.91
CA LEU A 316 -14.27 49.21 -5.91
C LEU A 316 -13.78 50.10 -7.07
N PRO A 317 -13.37 51.36 -6.80
CA PRO A 317 -12.74 52.23 -7.80
C PRO A 317 -11.42 51.68 -8.32
N SER A 318 -10.89 52.30 -9.38
CA SER A 318 -9.57 51.99 -9.93
C SER A 318 -8.46 52.12 -8.88
N ASN A 319 -7.50 51.19 -8.91
CA ASN A 319 -6.37 51.07 -7.98
C ASN A 319 -6.77 51.02 -6.50
N LYS A 320 -7.87 50.33 -6.20
CA LYS A 320 -8.33 50.10 -4.83
C LYS A 320 -8.44 48.60 -4.54
N GLU A 321 -8.25 48.27 -3.28
CA GLU A 321 -8.34 46.92 -2.74
C GLU A 321 -9.23 46.95 -1.49
N GLN A 322 -9.98 45.89 -1.30
CA GLN A 322 -10.77 45.64 -0.10
C GLN A 322 -10.59 44.18 0.33
N THR A 323 -10.38 43.99 1.63
CA THR A 323 -10.26 42.65 2.24
C THR A 323 -11.41 42.43 3.20
N ILE A 324 -12.14 41.34 3.01
CA ILE A 324 -13.11 40.82 3.98
C ILE A 324 -12.36 39.85 4.89
N ASN A 325 -12.45 40.06 6.20
CA ASN A 325 -11.82 39.21 7.21
C ASN A 325 -12.91 38.47 7.99
N LEU A 326 -12.81 37.16 8.05
CA LEU A 326 -13.68 36.27 8.82
C LEU A 326 -12.82 35.42 9.75
N THR A 327 -13.41 34.94 10.85
CA THR A 327 -12.77 33.95 11.71
C THR A 327 -13.55 32.66 11.66
N GLY A 328 -12.88 31.56 11.31
CA GLY A 328 -13.48 30.23 11.27
C GLY A 328 -13.06 29.38 12.46
N SER A 329 -13.93 28.43 12.83
CA SER A 329 -13.60 27.37 13.77
C SER A 329 -14.42 26.10 13.46
N PHE A 330 -13.87 24.95 13.83
CA PHE A 330 -14.59 23.68 13.76
C PHE A 330 -15.30 23.39 15.08
N LEU A 331 -16.52 22.89 15.00
CA LEU A 331 -17.23 22.37 16.17
C LEU A 331 -16.44 21.19 16.77
N SER A 332 -16.50 20.99 18.09
CA SER A 332 -15.72 19.95 18.78
C SER A 332 -16.04 18.52 18.33
N ASP A 333 -17.26 18.30 17.83
CA ASP A 333 -17.78 17.02 17.33
C ASP A 333 -17.63 16.85 15.81
N THR A 334 -16.97 17.78 15.12
CA THR A 334 -16.61 17.65 13.69
C THR A 334 -15.79 16.37 13.47
N ASP A 335 -16.17 15.56 12.48
CA ASP A 335 -15.41 14.36 12.11
C ASP A 335 -14.06 14.75 11.51
N GLU A 336 -13.00 13.97 11.77
CA GLU A 336 -11.68 14.24 11.20
C GLU A 336 -11.55 13.75 9.75
N LEU A 337 -10.64 14.39 9.01
CA LEU A 337 -10.20 13.94 7.71
C LEU A 337 -8.66 13.98 7.65
N ASP A 338 -8.03 12.80 7.58
CA ASP A 338 -6.60 12.69 7.31
C ASP A 338 -6.36 12.51 5.81
N MET A 339 -6.00 13.60 5.12
CA MET A 339 -5.73 13.59 3.67
C MET A 339 -4.40 12.91 3.31
N LYS A 340 -3.53 12.59 4.27
CA LYS A 340 -2.30 11.81 4.02
C LYS A 340 -2.60 10.31 3.97
N VAL A 341 -3.62 9.86 4.69
CA VAL A 341 -4.15 8.49 4.61
C VAL A 341 -5.14 8.36 3.45
N HIS A 342 -6.00 9.35 3.28
CA HIS A 342 -7.05 9.36 2.26
C HIS A 342 -6.68 10.27 1.09
N THR A 343 -5.60 9.91 0.41
CA THR A 343 -4.93 10.77 -0.59
C THR A 343 -5.73 11.08 -1.84
N HIS A 344 -6.91 10.47 -2.04
CA HIS A 344 -7.82 10.75 -3.15
C HIS A 344 -9.16 11.37 -2.69
N THR A 345 -9.27 11.71 -1.41
CA THR A 345 -10.44 12.37 -0.81
C THR A 345 -10.26 13.88 -0.80
N TYR A 346 -11.36 14.62 -0.82
CA TYR A 346 -11.39 16.06 -0.65
C TYR A 346 -12.21 16.41 0.59
N SER A 347 -11.94 17.55 1.21
CA SER A 347 -12.71 18.02 2.35
C SER A 347 -14.13 18.41 1.94
N ASP A 348 -15.10 18.02 2.76
CA ASP A 348 -16.48 18.50 2.65
C ASP A 348 -16.66 19.86 3.35
N HIS A 349 -15.65 20.37 4.08
CA HIS A 349 -15.76 21.60 4.86
C HIS A 349 -15.26 22.81 4.09
N THR A 350 -16.22 23.52 3.50
CA THR A 350 -15.94 24.63 2.59
C THR A 350 -16.51 25.95 3.09
N ILE A 351 -15.84 27.03 2.74
CA ILE A 351 -16.32 28.40 2.83
C ILE A 351 -16.46 28.90 1.40
N THR A 352 -17.69 29.11 0.97
CA THR A 352 -18.04 29.55 -0.38
C THR A 352 -18.39 31.04 -0.36
N PHE A 353 -17.67 31.81 -1.17
CA PHE A 353 -18.01 33.19 -1.50
C PHE A 353 -18.75 33.17 -2.84
N GLU A 354 -20.08 33.31 -2.81
CA GLU A 354 -20.90 33.51 -4.00
C GLU A 354 -20.77 34.97 -4.43
N ILE A 355 -20.09 35.21 -5.56
CA ILE A 355 -19.80 36.54 -6.07
C ILE A 355 -20.67 36.79 -7.31
N SER A 356 -21.35 37.93 -7.33
CA SER A 356 -22.06 38.42 -8.51
C SER A 356 -21.53 39.77 -8.94
N THR A 357 -21.12 39.88 -10.21
CA THR A 357 -20.59 41.10 -10.82
C THR A 357 -20.75 41.03 -12.34
N ASP A 358 -21.02 42.16 -12.99
CA ASP A 358 -21.14 42.28 -14.46
C ASP A 358 -22.06 41.23 -15.14
N GLY A 359 -23.15 40.84 -14.46
CA GLY A 359 -24.10 39.83 -14.96
C GLY A 359 -23.62 38.38 -14.84
N PHE A 360 -22.44 38.15 -14.27
CA PHE A 360 -21.94 36.82 -13.92
C PHE A 360 -22.22 36.52 -12.45
N THR A 361 -22.49 35.24 -12.17
CA THR A 361 -22.49 34.70 -10.81
C THR A 361 -21.59 33.48 -10.78
N PHE A 362 -20.63 33.46 -9.87
CA PHE A 362 -19.68 32.37 -9.72
C PHE A 362 -19.22 32.20 -8.26
N PRO A 363 -18.88 30.97 -7.85
CA PRO A 363 -18.32 30.73 -6.52
C PRO A 363 -16.80 30.86 -6.52
N ILE A 364 -16.26 31.38 -5.43
CA ILE A 364 -14.87 31.21 -5.01
C ILE A 364 -14.88 30.40 -3.71
N ILE A 365 -14.13 29.31 -3.66
CA ILE A 365 -14.25 28.30 -2.60
C ILE A 365 -12.91 28.11 -1.90
N LEU A 366 -12.94 28.21 -0.58
CA LEU A 366 -11.84 27.85 0.31
C LEU A 366 -12.22 26.61 1.13
N GLY A 367 -11.32 25.65 1.23
CA GLY A 367 -11.47 24.43 2.01
C GLY A 367 -10.66 24.45 3.29
N LYS A 368 -11.16 23.72 4.28
CA LYS A 368 -10.45 23.43 5.53
C LYS A 368 -10.53 21.96 5.88
N VAL A 369 -9.48 21.42 6.48
CA VAL A 369 -9.37 20.01 6.85
C VAL A 369 -9.41 19.89 8.38
N PRO A 370 -10.44 19.24 8.95
CA PRO A 370 -10.54 19.06 10.40
C PRO A 370 -9.62 17.94 10.89
N LEU A 371 -8.80 18.24 11.90
CA LEU A 371 -7.95 17.26 12.59
C LEU A 371 -8.33 17.15 14.06
N LYS A 372 -8.20 15.96 14.65
CA LYS A 372 -8.27 15.82 16.12
C LYS A 372 -6.92 16.17 16.74
N ALA A 373 -6.93 17.08 17.72
CA ALA A 373 -5.75 17.38 18.52
C ALA A 373 -5.33 16.18 19.39
N MET A 374 -6.31 15.41 19.86
CA MET A 374 -6.10 14.25 20.73
C MET A 374 -7.03 13.10 20.34
N LYS A 375 -6.56 11.86 20.48
CA LYS A 375 -7.40 10.65 20.39
C LYS A 375 -7.17 9.75 21.60
N ILE A 376 -8.15 8.90 21.87
CA ILE A 376 -8.05 7.85 22.88
C ILE A 376 -8.56 6.54 22.31
N HIS A 377 -7.78 5.48 22.51
CA HIS A 377 -8.12 4.12 22.11
C HIS A 377 -7.66 3.14 23.20
N THR A 378 -8.21 1.94 23.24
CA THR A 378 -7.62 0.86 24.04
C THR A 378 -6.37 0.31 23.36
N THR A 379 -5.48 -0.33 24.11
CA THR A 379 -4.30 -1.02 23.55
C THR A 379 -4.26 -2.50 23.99
N PRO A 380 -4.63 -3.45 23.12
CA PRO A 380 -4.96 -3.31 21.70
C PRO A 380 -6.29 -2.57 21.43
N LYS A 381 -6.43 -1.95 20.25
CA LYS A 381 -7.58 -1.11 19.81
C LYS A 381 -8.97 -1.76 19.97
N ASN A 382 -9.03 -3.09 20.00
CA ASN A 382 -10.25 -3.86 20.20
C ASN A 382 -10.08 -4.76 21.44
N PHE A 383 -9.93 -4.11 22.59
CA PHE A 383 -9.72 -4.80 23.86
C PHE A 383 -10.91 -5.71 24.18
N VAL A 384 -10.60 -6.95 24.55
CA VAL A 384 -11.58 -7.96 24.93
C VAL A 384 -11.46 -8.21 26.43
N ALA A 385 -12.58 -8.06 27.12
CA ALA A 385 -12.75 -8.36 28.53
C ALA A 385 -13.42 -9.73 28.72
N ILE A 386 -13.19 -10.30 29.89
CA ILE A 386 -13.83 -11.54 30.34
C ILE A 386 -14.83 -11.17 31.46
N PRO A 387 -16.07 -11.70 31.45
CA PRO A 387 -17.01 -11.49 32.54
C PRO A 387 -16.44 -11.93 33.89
N ASP A 388 -16.98 -11.37 34.98
CA ASP A 388 -16.69 -11.82 36.35
C ASP A 388 -15.23 -11.59 36.80
N GLN A 389 -14.53 -10.64 36.18
CA GLN A 389 -13.12 -10.32 36.49
C GLN A 389 -12.89 -8.85 36.83
N THR A 390 -11.89 -8.61 37.68
CA THR A 390 -11.24 -7.31 37.83
C THR A 390 -10.05 -7.27 36.89
N LEU A 391 -9.94 -6.21 36.10
CA LEU A 391 -8.88 -6.04 35.10
C LEU A 391 -8.42 -4.60 35.05
N THR A 392 -7.30 -4.36 34.38
CA THR A 392 -6.83 -3.00 34.06
C THR A 392 -7.04 -2.78 32.57
N ILE A 393 -7.78 -1.73 32.21
CA ILE A 393 -7.99 -1.33 30.81
C ILE A 393 -6.87 -0.35 30.46
N PRO A 394 -5.97 -0.70 29.52
CA PRO A 394 -4.95 0.21 29.05
C PRO A 394 -5.51 1.08 27.92
N PHE A 395 -5.46 2.40 28.13
CA PHE A 395 -5.77 3.41 27.14
C PHE A 395 -4.48 4.02 26.58
N GLU A 396 -4.45 4.23 25.27
CA GLU A 396 -3.44 5.01 24.57
C GLU A 396 -4.02 6.40 24.27
N LEU A 397 -3.27 7.43 24.67
CA LEU A 397 -3.58 8.85 24.48
C LEU A 397 -2.72 9.39 23.35
N CYS A 398 -3.29 9.54 22.16
CA CYS A 398 -2.58 10.01 20.98
C CYS A 398 -2.60 11.54 20.89
N ASN A 399 -1.45 12.19 20.73
CA ASN A 399 -1.30 13.65 20.71
C ASN A 399 -0.83 14.19 19.36
N TYR A 400 -1.67 14.94 18.66
CA TYR A 400 -1.34 15.44 17.32
C TYR A 400 -0.85 16.89 17.31
N THR A 401 -0.70 17.53 18.48
CA THR A 401 -0.33 18.95 18.57
C THR A 401 1.17 19.22 18.43
N GLY A 402 2.00 18.16 18.42
CA GLY A 402 3.47 18.26 18.34
C GLY A 402 4.15 18.81 19.61
N LYS A 403 3.39 19.09 20.66
CA LYS A 403 3.89 19.58 21.96
C LYS A 403 3.22 18.81 23.09
N GLN A 404 3.86 18.77 24.25
CA GLN A 404 3.27 18.19 25.45
C GLN A 404 1.98 18.94 25.81
N GLN A 405 0.94 18.21 26.21
CA GLN A 405 -0.37 18.78 26.54
C GLN A 405 -0.87 18.29 27.89
N GLU A 406 -1.35 19.23 28.70
CA GLU A 406 -2.01 18.94 29.96
C GLU A 406 -3.52 18.78 29.74
N ILE A 407 -4.06 17.64 30.12
CA ILE A 407 -5.46 17.29 29.88
C ILE A 407 -6.16 16.74 31.12
N GLU A 408 -7.49 16.84 31.09
CA GLU A 408 -8.40 16.20 32.03
C GLU A 408 -9.27 15.19 31.28
N ILE A 409 -9.32 13.96 31.79
CA ILE A 409 -10.08 12.85 31.22
C ILE A 409 -11.15 12.45 32.23
N LYS A 410 -12.39 12.35 31.77
CA LYS A 410 -13.51 11.79 32.52
C LYS A 410 -14.05 10.54 31.83
N LEU A 411 -14.10 9.43 32.58
CA LEU A 411 -14.71 8.16 32.22
C LEU A 411 -16.02 7.97 32.97
N GLU A 412 -17.05 7.46 32.30
CA GLU A 412 -18.32 7.08 32.92
C GLU A 412 -18.48 5.55 32.89
N ASP A 413 -19.11 4.98 33.91
CA ASP A 413 -19.37 3.54 33.95
C ASP A 413 -20.24 3.09 32.77
N GLY A 414 -19.91 1.93 32.21
CA GLY A 414 -20.79 1.22 31.29
C GLY A 414 -21.89 0.46 32.04
N LYS A 415 -22.70 -0.31 31.32
CA LYS A 415 -23.72 -1.17 31.95
C LYS A 415 -23.11 -2.39 32.63
N LYS A 416 -21.90 -2.80 32.22
CA LYS A 416 -21.21 -4.03 32.61
C LYS A 416 -19.78 -3.77 33.08
N VAL A 417 -19.11 -2.73 32.59
CA VAL A 417 -17.76 -2.33 32.97
C VAL A 417 -17.85 -1.15 33.92
N LEU A 418 -17.40 -1.37 35.16
CA LEU A 418 -17.42 -0.36 36.23
C LEU A 418 -16.00 0.09 36.53
N PHE A 419 -15.78 1.39 36.65
CA PHE A 419 -14.50 1.98 36.99
C PHE A 419 -14.40 2.34 38.47
N ASN A 420 -13.21 2.14 39.04
CA ASN A 420 -12.95 2.55 40.43
C ASN A 420 -12.68 4.05 40.55
N GLN A 421 -12.21 4.69 39.48
CA GLN A 421 -11.88 6.10 39.41
C GLN A 421 -12.36 6.66 38.06
N HIS A 422 -13.03 7.81 38.11
CA HIS A 422 -13.69 8.41 36.94
C HIS A 422 -12.98 9.62 36.36
N ASN A 423 -12.10 10.30 37.12
CA ASN A 423 -11.43 11.52 36.69
C ASN A 423 -9.91 11.37 36.77
N PHE A 424 -9.20 11.81 35.73
CA PHE A 424 -7.75 11.73 35.61
C PHE A 424 -7.22 13.06 35.08
N SER A 425 -6.16 13.56 35.70
CA SER A 425 -5.36 14.67 35.17
C SER A 425 -3.99 14.11 34.83
N THR A 426 -3.55 14.32 33.60
CA THR A 426 -2.27 13.80 33.12
C THR A 426 -1.68 14.72 32.07
N SER A 427 -0.36 14.65 31.96
CA SER A 427 0.36 15.18 30.82
C SER A 427 0.45 14.12 29.72
N VAL A 428 0.29 14.53 28.46
CA VAL A 428 0.44 13.67 27.29
C VAL A 428 1.68 14.10 26.51
N ASP A 429 2.63 13.18 26.36
CA ASP A 429 3.87 13.39 25.64
C ASP A 429 3.62 13.72 24.15
N PRO A 430 4.48 14.50 23.48
CA PRO A 430 4.39 14.71 22.03
C PRO A 430 4.31 13.40 21.22
N TYR A 431 4.83 12.28 21.71
CA TYR A 431 4.86 10.97 21.06
C TYR A 431 3.82 9.97 21.57
N ASP A 432 2.81 10.43 22.30
CA ASP A 432 1.71 9.67 22.90
C ASP A 432 2.03 9.06 24.27
N SER A 433 1.00 8.96 25.11
CA SER A 433 1.09 8.46 26.49
C SER A 433 0.15 7.29 26.75
N LYS A 434 0.41 6.53 27.82
CA LYS A 434 -0.44 5.42 28.27
C LYS A 434 -1.17 5.79 29.56
N LEU A 435 -2.45 5.46 29.64
CA LEU A 435 -3.25 5.55 30.87
C LEU A 435 -3.81 4.17 31.23
N GLU A 436 -3.47 3.68 32.42
CA GLU A 436 -3.97 2.40 32.92
C GLU A 436 -5.11 2.62 33.92
N VAL A 437 -6.27 2.05 33.63
CA VAL A 437 -7.48 2.29 34.44
C VAL A 437 -8.02 0.98 35.00
N PRO A 438 -8.02 0.78 36.33
CA PRO A 438 -8.66 -0.37 36.96
C PRO A 438 -10.17 -0.38 36.75
N ALA A 439 -10.71 -1.54 36.36
CA ALA A 439 -12.13 -1.75 36.12
C ALA A 439 -12.59 -3.14 36.60
N LYS A 440 -13.89 -3.27 36.86
CA LYS A 440 -14.56 -4.54 37.19
C LYS A 440 -15.64 -4.85 36.16
N VAL A 441 -15.66 -6.08 35.67
CA VAL A 441 -16.66 -6.57 34.70
C VAL A 441 -17.71 -7.40 35.42
N LEU A 442 -18.98 -6.99 35.29
CA LEU A 442 -20.12 -7.68 35.88
C LEU A 442 -20.44 -9.01 35.17
N PRO A 443 -21.12 -9.95 35.84
CA PRO A 443 -21.63 -11.16 35.21
C PRO A 443 -22.52 -10.85 34.00
N THR A 444 -22.18 -11.40 32.84
CA THR A 444 -22.95 -11.22 31.60
C THR A 444 -22.65 -12.30 30.56
N THR A 445 -23.49 -12.38 29.53
CA THR A 445 -23.24 -13.14 28.29
C THR A 445 -22.32 -12.33 27.36
N SER A 446 -21.93 -12.87 26.21
CA SER A 446 -21.16 -12.08 25.25
C SER A 446 -21.94 -10.84 24.81
N THR A 447 -21.33 -9.66 24.94
CA THR A 447 -21.92 -8.36 24.63
C THR A 447 -20.81 -7.33 24.36
N ALA A 448 -21.15 -6.21 23.73
CA ALA A 448 -20.34 -5.00 23.80
C ALA A 448 -20.93 -4.05 24.85
N ASP A 449 -20.10 -3.41 25.66
CA ASP A 449 -20.50 -2.39 26.63
C ASP A 449 -19.90 -1.04 26.26
N GLU A 450 -20.74 -0.02 26.10
CA GLU A 450 -20.31 1.31 25.68
C GLU A 450 -19.91 2.17 26.87
N ILE A 451 -18.71 2.76 26.80
CA ILE A 451 -18.15 3.63 27.83
C ILE A 451 -18.08 5.05 27.28
N ASN A 452 -18.66 6.02 27.99
CA ASN A 452 -18.52 7.43 27.63
C ASN A 452 -17.19 7.97 28.14
N ILE A 453 -16.45 8.63 27.25
CA ILE A 453 -15.18 9.27 27.54
C ILE A 453 -15.29 10.74 27.11
N SER A 454 -14.83 11.64 27.97
CA SER A 454 -14.64 13.04 27.60
C SER A 454 -13.25 13.51 27.99
N MET A 455 -12.64 14.32 27.14
CA MET A 455 -11.32 14.90 27.33
C MET A 455 -11.39 16.41 27.14
N LYS A 456 -10.74 17.15 28.04
CA LYS A 456 -10.60 18.61 27.96
C LYS A 456 -9.16 19.02 28.19
N THR A 457 -8.80 20.17 27.64
CA THR A 457 -7.59 20.86 28.07
C THR A 457 -7.76 21.40 29.49
N LYS A 458 -6.65 21.71 30.17
CA LYS A 458 -6.67 22.31 31.51
C LYS A 458 -7.38 23.68 31.58
N ASP A 459 -7.42 24.43 30.48
CA ASP A 459 -8.18 25.69 30.35
C ASP A 459 -9.67 25.48 29.99
N GLY A 460 -10.14 24.22 29.96
CA GLY A 460 -11.55 23.87 29.84
C GLY A 460 -12.09 23.71 28.42
N LYS A 461 -11.25 23.79 27.38
CA LYS A 461 -11.67 23.56 25.99
C LYS A 461 -11.91 22.07 25.74
N ASN A 462 -12.98 21.75 25.03
CA ASN A 462 -13.33 20.36 24.73
C ASN A 462 -12.42 19.80 23.63
N LEU A 463 -11.70 18.72 23.93
CA LEU A 463 -10.84 18.02 22.96
C LEU A 463 -11.57 16.85 22.30
N LEU A 464 -12.33 16.09 23.10
CA LEU A 464 -12.99 14.88 22.65
C LEU A 464 -14.20 14.57 23.53
N LYS A 465 -15.27 14.10 22.90
CA LYS A 465 -16.33 13.32 23.56
C LYS A 465 -16.64 12.12 22.69
N LYS A 466 -16.47 10.92 23.22
CA LYS A 466 -16.54 9.68 22.43
C LYS A 466 -17.12 8.54 23.25
N LYS A 467 -17.84 7.66 22.56
CA LYS A 467 -18.22 6.35 23.08
C LYS A 467 -17.19 5.32 22.65
N LEU A 468 -16.70 4.52 23.59
CA LEU A 468 -15.76 3.44 23.34
C LEU A 468 -16.38 2.11 23.74
N PRO A 469 -16.56 1.16 22.81
CA PRO A 469 -17.06 -0.17 23.13
C PRO A 469 -15.96 -1.03 23.74
N ILE A 470 -16.27 -1.68 24.86
CA ILE A 470 -15.48 -2.78 25.44
C ILE A 470 -16.20 -4.08 25.15
N ILE A 471 -15.52 -4.97 24.43
CA ILE A 471 -16.09 -6.25 23.99
C ILE A 471 -15.94 -7.25 25.13
N ILE A 472 -17.00 -7.96 25.48
CA ILE A 472 -17.01 -8.97 26.53
C ILE A 472 -17.39 -10.31 25.90
N PHE A 473 -16.52 -11.32 25.98
CA PHE A 473 -16.82 -12.66 25.46
C PHE A 473 -16.91 -13.69 26.60
N ARG A 474 -18.09 -14.33 26.74
CA ARG A 474 -18.26 -15.54 27.56
C ARG A 474 -18.20 -16.79 26.69
N ASN A 475 -19.06 -16.84 25.66
CA ASN A 475 -19.14 -17.88 24.63
C ASN A 475 -18.76 -17.29 23.26
N ASN A 476 -18.83 -18.10 22.20
CA ASN A 476 -18.54 -17.65 20.83
C ASN A 476 -19.71 -16.90 20.17
N LYS A 477 -20.73 -16.50 20.94
CA LYS A 477 -21.84 -15.68 20.42
C LYS A 477 -21.31 -14.40 19.81
N ALA A 478 -21.74 -14.10 18.58
CA ALA A 478 -21.37 -12.90 17.86
C ALA A 478 -21.99 -11.66 18.54
N VAL A 479 -21.23 -10.57 18.56
CA VAL A 479 -21.65 -9.27 19.11
C VAL A 479 -21.54 -8.21 18.02
N SER A 480 -22.36 -7.17 18.11
CA SER A 480 -22.24 -5.98 17.25
C SER A 480 -22.00 -4.73 18.08
N TYR A 481 -21.25 -3.79 17.51
CA TYR A 481 -20.93 -2.50 18.14
C TYR A 481 -20.46 -1.49 17.10
N GLU A 482 -20.45 -0.21 17.50
CA GLU A 482 -19.95 0.87 16.65
C GLU A 482 -18.74 1.56 17.26
N LEU A 483 -17.80 1.92 16.41
CA LEU A 483 -16.61 2.68 16.79
C LEU A 483 -16.09 3.45 15.57
N ASP A 484 -15.84 4.75 15.73
CA ASP A 484 -15.20 5.60 14.71
C ASP A 484 -15.87 5.51 13.32
N GLN A 485 -17.20 5.69 13.26
CA GLN A 485 -18.02 5.60 12.04
C GLN A 485 -17.99 4.22 11.35
N GLN A 486 -17.50 3.18 12.04
CA GLN A 486 -17.55 1.80 11.57
C GLN A 486 -18.51 0.97 12.41
N LEU A 487 -19.22 0.08 11.73
CA LEU A 487 -20.01 -0.98 12.34
C LEU A 487 -19.19 -2.25 12.36
N PHE A 488 -19.08 -2.86 13.54
CA PHE A 488 -18.38 -4.11 13.76
C PHE A 488 -19.35 -5.22 14.11
N LEU A 489 -19.07 -6.41 13.60
CA LEU A 489 -19.68 -7.65 14.04
C LEU A 489 -18.57 -8.66 14.32
N GLU A 490 -18.56 -9.25 15.50
CA GLU A 490 -17.38 -9.98 15.99
C GLU A 490 -17.77 -11.17 16.86
N ASN A 491 -17.18 -12.34 16.60
CA ASN A 491 -17.17 -13.48 17.52
C ASN A 491 -15.73 -13.76 17.99
N LYS A 492 -15.44 -14.88 18.66
CA LYS A 492 -14.06 -15.15 19.14
C LYS A 492 -13.06 -15.36 17.99
N ASN A 493 -13.51 -15.78 16.82
CA ASN A 493 -12.66 -16.21 15.69
C ASN A 493 -12.56 -15.16 14.57
N VAL A 494 -13.63 -14.41 14.32
CA VAL A 494 -13.76 -13.50 13.17
C VAL A 494 -14.24 -12.13 13.63
N ARG A 495 -13.71 -11.08 13.01
CA ARG A 495 -14.22 -9.71 13.07
C ARG A 495 -14.58 -9.25 11.66
N VAL A 496 -15.77 -8.70 11.51
CA VAL A 496 -16.20 -7.99 10.31
C VAL A 496 -16.34 -6.51 10.64
N SER A 497 -15.93 -5.65 9.72
CA SER A 497 -16.09 -4.20 9.81
C SER A 497 -16.50 -3.58 8.48
N LEU A 498 -17.30 -2.51 8.54
CA LEU A 498 -17.68 -1.65 7.41
C LEU A 498 -17.92 -0.22 7.88
N TYR A 499 -17.82 0.76 6.98
CA TYR A 499 -18.07 2.17 7.30
C TYR A 499 -19.56 2.55 7.14
N ARG A 500 -20.04 3.46 8.00
CA ARG A 500 -21.39 4.05 7.96
C ARG A 500 -21.55 5.15 6.90
N LYS A 501 -20.49 5.91 6.60
CA LYS A 501 -20.49 7.05 5.65
C LYS A 501 -19.57 6.78 4.46
N SER A 502 -19.97 7.29 3.30
CA SER A 502 -19.26 7.09 2.05
C SER A 502 -17.92 7.86 1.95
N GLN A 503 -16.80 7.26 2.35
CA GLN A 503 -15.45 7.57 1.87
C GLN A 503 -15.11 6.92 0.51
N PRO A 504 -14.03 7.29 -0.19
CA PRO A 504 -13.58 6.55 -1.39
C PRO A 504 -13.30 5.08 -1.05
N GLY A 505 -14.11 4.15 -1.60
CA GLY A 505 -14.09 2.72 -1.24
C GLY A 505 -15.08 2.30 -0.13
N SER A 506 -16.04 3.15 0.21
CA SER A 506 -16.76 3.13 1.49
C SER A 506 -17.63 1.96 1.89
N ASN A 507 -18.12 1.18 0.94
CA ASN A 507 -18.97 0.04 1.26
C ASN A 507 -18.17 -1.27 1.35
N GLU A 508 -16.83 -1.16 1.36
CA GLU A 508 -15.89 -2.26 1.57
C GLU A 508 -16.19 -2.92 2.92
N LEU A 509 -16.47 -4.22 2.86
CA LEU A 509 -16.49 -5.11 4.02
C LEU A 509 -15.08 -5.61 4.25
N VAL A 510 -14.61 -5.55 5.48
CA VAL A 510 -13.34 -6.17 5.89
C VAL A 510 -13.66 -7.30 6.86
N ILE A 511 -13.33 -8.53 6.45
CA ILE A 511 -13.43 -9.74 7.24
C ILE A 511 -12.02 -10.11 7.70
N PHE A 512 -11.80 -10.24 9.00
CA PHE A 512 -10.53 -10.59 9.61
C PHE A 512 -10.69 -11.80 10.52
N GLU A 513 -10.02 -12.90 10.17
CA GLU A 513 -9.88 -14.09 11.00
C GLU A 513 -8.69 -13.93 11.94
N LYS A 514 -8.93 -14.11 13.24
CA LYS A 514 -8.03 -13.69 14.31
C LYS A 514 -6.96 -14.72 14.64
N THR A 515 -7.20 -16.00 14.35
CA THR A 515 -6.32 -17.11 14.76
C THR A 515 -5.09 -17.21 13.86
N ARG A 516 -5.31 -17.16 12.55
CA ARG A 516 -4.29 -17.29 11.49
C ARG A 516 -3.91 -15.94 10.90
N GLY A 517 -4.73 -14.90 11.15
CA GLY A 517 -4.52 -13.54 10.66
C GLY A 517 -4.90 -13.39 9.19
N LEU A 518 -5.82 -14.21 8.69
CA LEU A 518 -6.32 -14.11 7.32
C LEU A 518 -7.34 -12.96 7.23
N LYS A 519 -7.30 -12.22 6.12
CA LYS A 519 -8.14 -11.03 5.88
C LYS A 519 -8.78 -11.15 4.51
N ILE A 520 -10.00 -10.67 4.32
CA ILE A 520 -10.65 -10.49 3.02
C ILE A 520 -11.31 -9.12 3.04
N CYS A 521 -11.10 -8.32 2.01
CA CYS A 521 -11.72 -7.00 1.91
C CYS A 521 -12.35 -6.77 0.53
N GLY A 522 -13.57 -6.23 0.48
CA GLY A 522 -14.23 -5.94 -0.81
C GLY A 522 -15.68 -5.46 -0.71
N ASN A 523 -16.23 -5.00 -1.84
CA ASN A 523 -17.64 -4.61 -1.96
C ASN A 523 -18.27 -5.14 -3.28
N PRO A 524 -18.82 -6.35 -3.30
CA PRO A 524 -19.35 -6.99 -4.50
C PRO A 524 -20.79 -6.57 -4.83
N LEU A 525 -21.17 -5.32 -4.59
CA LEU A 525 -22.48 -4.81 -4.98
C LEU A 525 -22.39 -4.28 -6.41
N ILE A 526 -22.51 -5.16 -7.40
CA ILE A 526 -22.51 -4.80 -8.83
C ILE A 526 -23.81 -5.33 -9.42
N LEU A 527 -24.69 -4.42 -9.86
CA LEU A 527 -26.06 -4.70 -10.27
C LEU A 527 -26.26 -4.45 -11.76
N GLY A 528 -26.91 -5.40 -12.43
CA GLY A 528 -27.51 -5.20 -13.75
C GLY A 528 -26.55 -5.40 -14.91
N TYR A 529 -27.13 -5.70 -16.08
CA TYR A 529 -26.37 -5.82 -17.32
C TYR A 529 -26.33 -4.48 -18.09
N PRO A 530 -25.20 -4.16 -18.77
CA PRO A 530 -23.87 -4.74 -18.53
C PRO A 530 -23.34 -4.36 -17.15
N PHE A 531 -22.46 -5.18 -16.57
CA PHE A 531 -21.89 -4.91 -15.25
C PHE A 531 -20.82 -3.80 -15.35
N ASP A 532 -20.99 -2.71 -14.59
CA ASP A 532 -19.94 -1.69 -14.40
C ASP A 532 -19.03 -2.11 -13.24
N GLU A 533 -18.03 -2.94 -13.55
CA GLU A 533 -17.06 -3.42 -12.57
C GLU A 533 -16.21 -2.28 -11.99
N ASP A 534 -15.88 -1.25 -12.77
CA ASP A 534 -14.97 -0.18 -12.36
C ASP A 534 -15.67 1.05 -11.74
N GLY A 535 -16.99 1.12 -11.87
CA GLY A 535 -17.78 2.31 -11.58
C GLY A 535 -19.10 2.08 -10.86
N SER A 536 -19.35 0.86 -10.35
CA SER A 536 -20.61 0.53 -9.67
C SER A 536 -21.09 1.66 -8.76
N GLU A 537 -22.34 2.10 -8.99
CA GLU A 537 -22.95 3.18 -8.22
C GLU A 537 -22.96 2.91 -6.71
N PHE A 538 -22.89 1.63 -6.30
CA PHE A 538 -22.89 1.21 -4.91
C PHE A 538 -21.52 1.30 -4.22
N TYR A 539 -20.45 1.75 -4.90
CA TYR A 539 -19.17 2.00 -4.22
C TYR A 539 -19.22 3.21 -3.29
N SER A 540 -19.99 4.24 -3.68
CA SER A 540 -20.14 5.50 -2.94
C SER A 540 -21.58 5.77 -2.49
N THR A 541 -22.55 4.95 -2.90
CA THR A 541 -23.94 5.12 -2.43
C THR A 541 -24.05 4.79 -0.95
N LYS A 542 -24.62 5.70 -0.17
CA LYS A 542 -24.95 5.48 1.24
C LYS A 542 -25.91 4.28 1.36
N LEU A 543 -25.50 3.24 2.07
CA LEU A 543 -26.32 2.07 2.36
C LEU A 543 -27.03 2.26 3.72
N ASP A 544 -28.25 1.75 3.82
CA ASP A 544 -28.94 1.54 5.09
C ASP A 544 -28.49 0.20 5.68
N HIS A 545 -28.07 0.20 6.95
CA HIS A 545 -27.55 -0.98 7.62
C HIS A 545 -28.46 -1.41 8.76
N GLN A 546 -28.85 -2.67 8.75
CA GLN A 546 -29.69 -3.29 9.77
C GLN A 546 -29.04 -4.57 10.27
N ILE A 547 -29.01 -4.77 11.59
CA ILE A 547 -28.54 -5.99 12.21
C ILE A 547 -29.74 -6.80 12.66
N LEU A 548 -29.77 -8.07 12.27
CA LEU A 548 -30.77 -9.04 12.70
C LEU A 548 -30.06 -10.13 13.50
N GLU A 549 -30.47 -10.32 14.75
CA GLU A 549 -29.97 -11.39 15.61
C GLU A 549 -30.86 -12.63 15.48
N THR A 550 -30.22 -13.79 15.32
CA THR A 550 -30.86 -15.11 15.27
C THR A 550 -30.22 -16.02 16.32
N GLU A 551 -30.81 -17.20 16.57
CA GLU A 551 -30.21 -18.19 17.47
C GLU A 551 -28.83 -18.68 16.96
N GLU A 552 -28.66 -18.75 15.64
CA GLU A 552 -27.44 -19.24 14.98
C GLU A 552 -26.35 -18.17 14.84
N GLY A 553 -26.68 -16.87 14.87
CA GLY A 553 -25.71 -15.81 14.68
C GLY A 553 -26.29 -14.41 14.45
N LEU A 554 -25.49 -13.54 13.82
CA LEU A 554 -25.89 -12.19 13.43
C LEU A 554 -25.88 -12.03 11.91
N TRP A 555 -26.94 -11.45 11.37
CA TRP A 555 -26.96 -10.95 10.01
C TRP A 555 -26.78 -9.44 10.00
N ILE A 556 -25.98 -8.93 9.07
CA ILE A 556 -25.99 -7.52 8.68
C ILE A 556 -26.54 -7.40 7.26
N ALA A 557 -27.66 -6.69 7.12
CA ALA A 557 -28.26 -6.30 5.86
C ALA A 557 -27.86 -4.86 5.50
N SER A 558 -27.23 -4.67 4.35
CA SER A 558 -26.85 -3.36 3.79
C SER A 558 -27.65 -3.12 2.51
N SER A 559 -28.52 -2.10 2.48
CA SER A 559 -29.46 -1.89 1.36
C SER A 559 -29.44 -0.48 0.79
N ALA A 560 -29.73 -0.35 -0.51
CA ALA A 560 -29.97 0.93 -1.18
C ALA A 560 -30.84 0.74 -2.43
N VAL A 561 -31.46 1.84 -2.87
CA VAL A 561 -32.22 1.89 -4.13
C VAL A 561 -31.27 2.32 -5.26
N SER A 562 -31.25 1.54 -6.34
CA SER A 562 -30.45 1.79 -7.53
C SER A 562 -30.90 3.07 -8.24
N LYS A 563 -29.94 3.92 -8.65
CA LYS A 563 -30.19 5.07 -9.51
C LYS A 563 -30.16 4.68 -10.98
N GLU A 564 -29.39 3.65 -11.33
CA GLU A 564 -29.26 3.13 -12.70
C GLU A 564 -30.44 2.25 -13.11
N LYS A 565 -30.90 1.37 -12.22
CA LYS A 565 -32.11 0.54 -12.37
C LYS A 565 -33.21 1.09 -11.45
N ALA A 566 -33.80 2.20 -11.88
CA ALA A 566 -34.77 2.97 -11.09
C ALA A 566 -35.88 2.08 -10.49
N GLY A 567 -36.04 2.13 -9.17
CA GLY A 567 -37.06 1.36 -8.45
C GLY A 567 -36.58 -0.01 -7.94
N VAL A 568 -35.38 -0.47 -8.30
CA VAL A 568 -34.81 -1.71 -7.72
C VAL A 568 -34.05 -1.39 -6.44
N LYS A 569 -34.43 -2.02 -5.34
CA LYS A 569 -33.68 -2.02 -4.09
C LYS A 569 -32.85 -3.29 -4.00
N VAL A 570 -31.54 -3.13 -3.75
CA VAL A 570 -30.62 -4.25 -3.54
C VAL A 570 -30.23 -4.29 -2.06
N THR A 571 -30.21 -5.49 -1.49
CA THR A 571 -29.79 -5.74 -0.11
C THR A 571 -28.70 -6.81 -0.09
N ARG A 572 -27.49 -6.45 0.36
CA ARG A 572 -26.39 -7.39 0.67
C ARG A 572 -26.49 -7.82 2.13
N LYS A 573 -26.61 -9.12 2.39
CA LYS A 573 -26.73 -9.73 3.72
C LYS A 573 -25.46 -10.52 4.02
N LEU A 574 -24.80 -10.27 5.16
CA LEU A 574 -23.66 -11.06 5.63
C LEU A 574 -23.98 -11.70 6.98
N PHE A 575 -23.77 -13.00 7.09
CA PHE A 575 -24.00 -13.80 8.29
C PHE A 575 -22.71 -14.11 9.03
N ILE A 576 -22.72 -13.94 10.34
CA ILE A 576 -21.64 -14.27 11.27
C ILE A 576 -22.19 -15.23 12.32
N PRO A 577 -21.68 -16.47 12.37
CA PRO A 577 -22.24 -17.49 13.24
C PRO A 577 -21.77 -17.36 14.69
N ASN A 578 -22.57 -17.93 15.60
CA ASN A 578 -22.24 -18.12 17.00
C ASN A 578 -21.28 -19.31 17.22
N ASP A 579 -21.18 -20.23 16.27
CA ASP A 579 -20.34 -21.44 16.32
C ASP A 579 -19.36 -21.51 15.12
N ASN A 580 -18.76 -22.68 14.87
CA ASN A 580 -17.74 -22.89 13.83
C ASN A 580 -18.30 -23.01 12.40
N GLU A 581 -19.49 -22.46 12.14
CA GLU A 581 -20.04 -22.46 10.78
C GLU A 581 -19.28 -21.52 9.83
N PRO A 582 -19.34 -21.75 8.51
CA PRO A 582 -18.88 -20.79 7.51
C PRO A 582 -19.65 -19.46 7.58
N LEU A 583 -18.97 -18.36 7.22
CA LEU A 583 -19.62 -17.05 7.01
C LEU A 583 -20.48 -17.11 5.74
N GLY A 584 -21.64 -16.44 5.71
CA GLY A 584 -22.53 -16.45 4.55
C GLY A 584 -22.73 -15.06 3.94
N LEU A 585 -22.63 -14.92 2.62
CA LEU A 585 -22.96 -13.69 1.87
C LEU A 585 -24.13 -13.96 0.93
N GLN A 586 -25.18 -13.17 1.03
CA GLN A 586 -26.41 -13.29 0.25
C GLN A 586 -26.83 -11.93 -0.31
N TYR A 587 -27.57 -11.94 -1.43
CA TYR A 587 -28.23 -10.74 -1.94
C TYR A 587 -29.74 -10.96 -2.07
N SER A 588 -30.47 -9.86 -1.94
CA SER A 588 -31.91 -9.79 -2.15
C SER A 588 -32.23 -8.57 -3.01
N LEU A 589 -33.09 -8.73 -4.01
CA LEU A 589 -33.56 -7.65 -4.86
C LEU A 589 -35.06 -7.49 -4.71
N GLU A 590 -35.51 -6.25 -4.56
CA GLU A 590 -36.92 -5.88 -4.42
C GLU A 590 -37.29 -4.84 -5.48
N ASN A 591 -38.34 -5.08 -6.25
CA ASN A 591 -38.86 -4.10 -7.21
C ASN A 591 -39.91 -3.20 -6.55
N LEU A 592 -39.52 -1.96 -6.22
CA LEU A 592 -40.36 -0.93 -5.62
C LEU A 592 -41.13 -0.09 -6.64
N SER A 593 -41.03 -0.40 -7.93
CA SER A 593 -41.73 0.31 -9.00
C SER A 593 -43.07 -0.34 -9.36
N ASP A 594 -43.88 0.37 -10.14
CA ASP A 594 -45.16 -0.08 -10.67
C ASP A 594 -45.02 -0.87 -11.99
N LYS A 595 -43.79 -1.13 -12.46
CA LYS A 595 -43.49 -1.83 -13.71
C LYS A 595 -42.56 -3.01 -13.47
N ALA A 596 -42.64 -4.02 -14.33
CA ALA A 596 -41.66 -5.09 -14.35
C ALA A 596 -40.26 -4.55 -14.71
N VAL A 597 -39.21 -5.11 -14.09
CA VAL A 597 -37.82 -4.76 -14.37
C VAL A 597 -37.10 -5.98 -14.93
N THR A 598 -36.51 -5.82 -16.12
CA THR A 598 -35.73 -6.85 -16.84
C THR A 598 -34.23 -6.54 -16.78
N ASP A 599 -33.40 -7.43 -17.36
CA ASP A 599 -31.94 -7.27 -17.50
C ASP A 599 -31.22 -7.08 -16.15
N LEU A 600 -31.66 -7.85 -15.16
CA LEU A 600 -31.09 -7.89 -13.81
C LEU A 600 -30.11 -9.05 -13.65
N GLY A 601 -29.02 -8.76 -12.97
CA GLY A 601 -28.01 -9.72 -12.56
C GLY A 601 -27.23 -9.16 -11.37
N ILE A 602 -26.56 -10.04 -10.63
CA ILE A 602 -25.59 -9.66 -9.61
C ILE A 602 -24.26 -10.30 -9.96
N LEU A 603 -23.20 -9.50 -10.01
CA LEU A 603 -21.84 -9.96 -10.18
C LEU A 603 -21.09 -9.87 -8.85
N CYS A 604 -20.63 -11.01 -8.36
CA CYS A 604 -19.78 -11.11 -7.17
C CYS A 604 -18.35 -11.43 -7.61
N THR A 605 -17.45 -10.42 -7.69
CA THR A 605 -16.15 -10.57 -8.38
C THR A 605 -15.00 -9.76 -7.77
N SER A 606 -13.83 -9.85 -8.42
CA SER A 606 -12.51 -9.17 -8.42
C SER A 606 -12.19 -8.04 -7.44
N TYR A 607 -13.20 -7.31 -6.95
CA TYR A 607 -13.05 -6.30 -5.90
C TYR A 607 -12.98 -6.87 -4.48
N TRP A 608 -12.97 -8.20 -4.34
CA TRP A 608 -12.59 -8.88 -3.10
C TRP A 608 -11.12 -9.32 -3.12
N TRP A 609 -10.35 -8.78 -2.19
CA TRP A 609 -8.93 -9.01 -2.04
C TRP A 609 -8.67 -9.75 -0.71
N PRO A 610 -8.30 -11.04 -0.75
CA PRO A 610 -7.72 -11.65 0.43
C PRO A 610 -6.35 -11.02 0.76
N ASN A 611 -5.97 -11.05 2.05
CA ASN A 611 -4.77 -10.49 2.68
C ASN A 611 -3.51 -10.59 1.78
N PRO A 612 -2.58 -9.62 1.79
CA PRO A 612 -1.28 -9.70 1.08
C PRO A 612 -0.38 -10.91 1.37
N LEU A 613 -0.78 -11.89 2.20
CA LEU A 613 -0.09 -13.18 2.24
C LEU A 613 -0.19 -13.83 0.84
N ASN A 614 0.95 -14.16 0.24
CA ASN A 614 0.94 -14.74 -1.10
C ASN A 614 0.26 -16.13 -1.07
N PRO A 615 -0.74 -16.37 -1.93
CA PRO A 615 -1.34 -17.69 -2.04
C PRO A 615 -0.29 -18.69 -2.55
N VAL A 616 -0.15 -19.82 -1.85
CA VAL A 616 0.77 -20.90 -2.17
C VAL A 616 0.30 -21.66 -3.41
N ASN A 617 -1.00 -21.99 -3.45
CA ASN A 617 -1.66 -22.62 -4.59
C ASN A 617 -3.18 -22.50 -4.46
N VAL A 618 -3.86 -22.83 -5.55
CA VAL A 618 -5.32 -22.89 -5.64
C VAL A 618 -5.73 -24.31 -6.00
N ILE A 619 -6.83 -24.77 -5.40
CA ILE A 619 -7.38 -26.13 -5.58
C ILE A 619 -8.82 -25.99 -6.07
N ILE A 620 -9.12 -26.67 -7.19
CA ILE A 620 -10.42 -26.60 -7.87
C ILE A 620 -10.87 -28.02 -8.29
N PRO A 621 -12.12 -28.42 -8.00
CA PRO A 621 -12.68 -29.73 -8.35
C PRO A 621 -13.36 -29.75 -9.74
N PHE A 622 -12.61 -30.07 -10.80
CA PHE A 622 -13.17 -30.25 -12.14
C PHE A 622 -13.81 -31.62 -12.35
N LYS A 623 -14.57 -31.79 -13.44
CA LYS A 623 -15.09 -33.10 -13.87
C LYS A 623 -13.99 -34.15 -14.07
N GLU A 624 -12.81 -33.75 -14.57
CA GLU A 624 -11.67 -34.67 -14.74
C GLU A 624 -10.93 -34.98 -13.43
N GLY A 625 -11.25 -34.28 -12.34
CA GLY A 625 -10.61 -34.44 -11.03
C GLY A 625 -10.24 -33.13 -10.36
N ILE A 626 -9.72 -33.23 -9.13
CA ILE A 626 -9.24 -32.08 -8.37
C ILE A 626 -7.89 -31.63 -8.94
N LYS A 627 -7.82 -30.41 -9.46
CA LYS A 627 -6.59 -29.80 -9.98
C LYS A 627 -6.03 -28.81 -8.96
N GLN A 628 -4.71 -28.80 -8.85
CA GLN A 628 -3.95 -27.91 -8.00
C GLN A 628 -2.86 -27.25 -8.82
N SER A 629 -2.82 -25.91 -8.83
CA SER A 629 -1.81 -25.15 -9.55
C SER A 629 -1.70 -23.74 -8.94
N SER A 630 -0.78 -22.93 -9.46
CA SER A 630 -0.70 -21.53 -9.09
C SER A 630 -1.93 -20.78 -9.59
N LEU A 631 -2.28 -19.69 -8.88
CA LEU A 631 -3.43 -18.84 -9.23
C LEU A 631 -3.44 -18.38 -10.70
N TYR A 632 -2.26 -18.08 -11.25
CA TYR A 632 -2.14 -17.45 -12.57
C TYR A 632 -2.17 -18.45 -13.73
N GLU A 633 -1.68 -19.66 -13.51
CA GLU A 633 -1.73 -20.75 -14.51
C GLU A 633 -3.17 -21.23 -14.74
N LEU A 634 -4.01 -21.19 -13.70
CA LEU A 634 -5.43 -21.55 -13.76
C LEU A 634 -6.29 -20.37 -14.28
N GLY A 635 -5.98 -19.12 -13.92
CA GLY A 635 -6.77 -17.94 -14.28
C GLY A 635 -6.99 -17.71 -15.79
N ILE A 636 -6.03 -18.11 -16.63
CA ILE A 636 -6.00 -17.75 -18.06
C ILE A 636 -6.63 -18.83 -18.96
N ASN A 637 -6.73 -20.07 -18.48
CA ASN A 637 -7.08 -21.24 -19.30
C ASN A 637 -8.45 -21.86 -19.00
N LEU A 638 -9.23 -21.28 -18.09
CA LEU A 638 -10.50 -21.87 -17.64
C LEU A 638 -11.67 -21.11 -18.22
N GLY A 639 -12.59 -21.84 -18.87
CA GLY A 639 -13.88 -21.30 -19.31
C GLY A 639 -14.69 -20.76 -18.13
N LYS A 640 -15.69 -19.91 -18.44
CA LYS A 640 -16.61 -19.34 -17.43
C LYS A 640 -17.87 -20.19 -17.22
N ASP A 641 -17.92 -21.40 -17.78
CA ASP A 641 -19.08 -22.28 -17.73
C ASP A 641 -19.07 -23.08 -16.40
N PRO A 642 -20.07 -22.91 -15.52
CA PRO A 642 -20.15 -23.67 -14.27
C PRO A 642 -20.19 -25.19 -14.45
N SER A 643 -20.63 -25.66 -15.62
CA SER A 643 -20.71 -27.09 -15.92
C SER A 643 -19.34 -27.78 -16.07
N ASP A 644 -18.23 -27.04 -16.15
CA ASP A 644 -16.88 -27.62 -16.14
C ASP A 644 -16.49 -28.18 -14.75
N LEU A 645 -17.19 -27.74 -13.70
CA LEU A 645 -16.90 -28.13 -12.32
C LEU A 645 -17.68 -29.40 -11.92
N LYS A 646 -17.06 -30.19 -11.04
CA LYS A 646 -17.70 -31.35 -10.41
C LYS A 646 -18.30 -31.01 -9.05
N GLU A 647 -17.66 -30.12 -8.29
CA GLU A 647 -18.06 -29.78 -6.91
C GLU A 647 -17.99 -28.27 -6.69
N GLY A 648 -18.97 -27.71 -5.96
CA GLY A 648 -19.18 -26.27 -5.81
C GLY A 648 -18.25 -25.60 -4.80
N TRP A 649 -16.96 -25.91 -4.79
CA TRP A 649 -16.02 -25.29 -3.87
C TRP A 649 -14.68 -24.99 -4.51
N LYS A 650 -13.94 -24.10 -3.85
CA LYS A 650 -12.56 -23.74 -4.18
C LYS A 650 -11.79 -23.48 -2.89
N ALA A 651 -10.52 -23.89 -2.86
CA ALA A 651 -9.62 -23.58 -1.76
C ALA A 651 -8.38 -22.82 -2.24
N ILE A 652 -7.92 -21.90 -1.40
CA ILE A 652 -6.69 -21.14 -1.59
C ILE A 652 -5.82 -21.34 -0.36
N ASN A 653 -4.67 -21.96 -0.55
CA ASN A 653 -3.73 -22.18 0.54
C ASN A 653 -2.82 -20.96 0.71
N TYR A 654 -2.61 -20.57 1.96
CA TYR A 654 -1.63 -19.58 2.42
C TYR A 654 -0.61 -20.26 3.35
N SER A 655 0.45 -19.56 3.71
CA SER A 655 1.47 -20.08 4.64
C SER A 655 0.94 -20.38 6.05
N ARG A 656 -0.18 -19.75 6.45
CA ARG A 656 -0.78 -19.85 7.79
C ARG A 656 -2.16 -20.50 7.82
N GLY A 657 -2.67 -21.02 6.70
CA GLY A 657 -4.00 -21.62 6.62
C GLY A 657 -4.58 -21.66 5.22
N THR A 658 -5.85 -22.03 5.12
CA THR A 658 -6.60 -22.20 3.87
C THR A 658 -7.87 -21.34 3.91
N LEU A 659 -8.12 -20.58 2.84
CA LEU A 659 -9.39 -19.90 2.60
C LEU A 659 -10.23 -20.74 1.64
N GLY A 660 -11.44 -21.10 2.06
CA GLY A 660 -12.41 -21.83 1.25
C GLY A 660 -13.59 -20.98 0.81
N PHE A 661 -14.02 -21.15 -0.44
CA PHE A 661 -15.26 -20.62 -1.00
C PHE A 661 -16.18 -21.79 -1.34
N LEU A 662 -17.44 -21.73 -0.88
CA LEU A 662 -18.45 -22.76 -1.08
C LEU A 662 -19.67 -22.12 -1.76
N PHE A 663 -20.18 -22.74 -2.81
CA PHE A 663 -21.28 -22.24 -3.61
C PHE A 663 -22.13 -23.39 -4.19
N ASN A 664 -23.38 -23.08 -4.53
CA ASN A 664 -24.24 -23.99 -5.28
C ASN A 664 -24.06 -23.74 -6.79
N GLN A 665 -23.62 -24.75 -7.53
CA GLN A 665 -23.36 -24.64 -8.97
C GLN A 665 -24.63 -24.54 -9.82
N GLU A 666 -25.76 -25.04 -9.32
CA GLU A 666 -27.00 -25.15 -10.09
C GLU A 666 -27.68 -23.80 -10.37
N VAL A 667 -27.28 -22.75 -9.64
CA VAL A 667 -27.92 -21.42 -9.66
C VAL A 667 -27.00 -20.31 -10.19
N ILE A 668 -25.85 -20.69 -10.75
CA ILE A 668 -24.85 -19.76 -11.28
C ILE A 668 -24.94 -19.74 -12.81
N GLU A 669 -24.94 -18.55 -13.42
CA GLU A 669 -24.93 -18.41 -14.89
C GLU A 669 -23.50 -18.51 -15.44
N LYS A 670 -22.54 -17.82 -14.79
CA LYS A 670 -21.11 -17.88 -15.15
C LYS A 670 -20.22 -17.87 -13.91
N ILE A 671 -19.08 -18.56 -13.97
CA ILE A 671 -18.09 -18.59 -12.90
C ILE A 671 -16.64 -18.45 -13.40
N GLY A 672 -15.96 -17.37 -12.98
CA GLY A 672 -14.52 -17.18 -13.12
C GLY A 672 -13.78 -17.74 -11.90
N ILE A 673 -13.48 -19.04 -11.90
CA ILE A 673 -12.93 -19.73 -10.72
C ILE A 673 -11.41 -19.58 -10.54
N GLY A 674 -10.69 -19.06 -11.54
CA GLY A 674 -9.23 -18.90 -11.53
C GLY A 674 -8.68 -17.62 -10.87
N GLU A 675 -9.54 -16.71 -10.43
CA GLU A 675 -9.15 -15.43 -9.81
C GLU A 675 -8.86 -15.54 -8.29
N ARG A 676 -8.42 -14.49 -7.58
CA ARG A 676 -8.19 -14.58 -6.11
C ARG A 676 -9.49 -14.82 -5.34
N PHE A 677 -10.59 -14.27 -5.83
CA PHE A 677 -11.95 -14.48 -5.36
C PHE A 677 -12.76 -15.00 -6.56
N PRO A 678 -13.63 -16.01 -6.43
CA PRO A 678 -14.41 -16.49 -7.57
C PRO A 678 -15.33 -15.39 -8.14
N SER A 679 -15.22 -15.09 -9.44
CA SER A 679 -16.16 -14.20 -10.12
C SER A 679 -17.45 -14.96 -10.42
N ILE A 680 -18.54 -14.70 -9.71
CA ILE A 680 -19.82 -15.41 -9.86
C ILE A 680 -20.88 -14.47 -10.40
N GLU A 681 -21.43 -14.79 -11.57
CA GLU A 681 -22.58 -14.11 -12.17
C GLU A 681 -23.88 -14.85 -11.80
N PHE A 682 -24.76 -14.16 -11.08
CA PHE A 682 -26.12 -14.61 -10.84
C PHE A 682 -27.07 -13.95 -11.84
N LYS A 683 -27.83 -14.77 -12.56
CA LYS A 683 -28.92 -14.28 -13.40
C LYS A 683 -30.19 -14.16 -12.58
N ILE A 684 -30.86 -13.02 -12.73
CA ILE A 684 -32.08 -12.72 -12.00
C ILE A 684 -33.22 -12.69 -13.03
N PRO A 685 -34.34 -13.38 -12.75
CA PRO A 685 -35.50 -13.32 -13.64
C PRO A 685 -36.11 -11.91 -13.65
N GLU A 686 -37.01 -11.65 -14.59
CA GLU A 686 -37.81 -10.43 -14.60
C GLU A 686 -38.53 -10.26 -13.24
N LEU A 687 -38.32 -9.12 -12.58
CA LEU A 687 -38.95 -8.82 -11.30
C LEU A 687 -40.24 -8.04 -11.52
N GLN A 688 -41.37 -8.64 -11.14
CA GLN A 688 -42.68 -7.99 -11.17
C GLN A 688 -42.79 -6.90 -10.07
N PRO A 689 -43.73 -5.95 -10.19
CA PRO A 689 -43.98 -4.95 -9.15
C PRO A 689 -44.16 -5.56 -7.76
N ASN A 690 -43.47 -5.03 -6.76
CA ASN A 690 -43.43 -5.51 -5.37
C ASN A 690 -42.89 -6.94 -5.17
N GLN A 691 -42.27 -7.54 -6.19
CA GLN A 691 -41.63 -8.84 -6.07
C GLN A 691 -40.25 -8.71 -5.41
N THR A 692 -39.95 -9.64 -4.51
CA THR A 692 -38.61 -9.85 -3.94
C THR A 692 -38.02 -11.15 -4.46
N PHE A 693 -36.72 -11.15 -4.74
CA PHE A 693 -35.95 -12.33 -5.15
C PHE A 693 -34.68 -12.45 -4.33
N ASP A 694 -34.53 -13.54 -3.57
CA ASP A 694 -33.36 -13.85 -2.75
C ASP A 694 -32.43 -14.84 -3.48
N LEU A 695 -31.14 -14.51 -3.54
CA LEU A 695 -30.12 -15.41 -4.07
C LEU A 695 -29.71 -16.47 -3.03
N THR A 696 -29.18 -17.60 -3.49
CA THR A 696 -28.53 -18.57 -2.60
C THR A 696 -27.25 -17.96 -2.01
N PRO A 697 -26.97 -18.13 -0.69
CA PRO A 697 -25.75 -17.58 -0.11
C PRO A 697 -24.48 -18.23 -0.65
N LEU A 698 -23.44 -17.41 -0.83
CA LEU A 698 -22.05 -17.82 -0.97
C LEU A 698 -21.44 -17.97 0.42
N TRP A 699 -20.72 -19.07 0.67
CA TRP A 699 -20.14 -19.33 1.99
C TRP A 699 -18.61 -19.26 1.97
N PHE A 700 -18.03 -18.81 3.08
CA PHE A 700 -16.59 -18.64 3.27
C PHE A 700 -16.12 -19.32 4.53
N THR A 701 -14.97 -19.95 4.47
CA THR A 701 -14.39 -20.62 5.63
C THR A 701 -12.87 -20.44 5.72
N PHE A 702 -12.37 -20.40 6.95
CA PHE A 702 -10.95 -20.34 7.26
C PHE A 702 -10.56 -21.62 7.99
N THR A 703 -9.68 -22.41 7.37
CA THR A 703 -9.30 -23.74 7.85
C THR A 703 -7.80 -23.96 7.72
N ASP A 704 -7.29 -25.15 8.05
CA ASP A 704 -5.89 -25.51 7.85
C ASP A 704 -5.62 -26.28 6.55
N SER A 705 -6.67 -26.72 5.84
CA SER A 705 -6.52 -27.56 4.66
C SER A 705 -7.70 -27.46 3.68
N TRP A 706 -7.43 -27.70 2.39
CA TRP A 706 -8.47 -27.76 1.36
C TRP A 706 -9.43 -28.94 1.58
N GLN A 707 -8.98 -30.01 2.22
CA GLN A 707 -9.83 -31.14 2.58
C GLN A 707 -10.93 -30.73 3.57
N ALA A 708 -10.60 -29.87 4.53
CA ALA A 708 -11.58 -29.28 5.43
C ALA A 708 -12.58 -28.37 4.68
N VAL A 709 -12.11 -27.64 3.66
CA VAL A 709 -12.99 -26.84 2.78
C VAL A 709 -13.99 -27.73 2.04
N ARG A 710 -13.50 -28.81 1.41
CA ARG A 710 -14.37 -29.79 0.72
C ARG A 710 -15.36 -30.44 1.69
N LYS A 711 -14.91 -30.83 2.88
CA LYS A 711 -15.78 -31.41 3.91
C LYS A 711 -16.89 -30.44 4.30
N GLN A 712 -16.57 -29.18 4.55
CA GLN A 712 -17.60 -28.18 4.88
C GLN A 712 -18.56 -27.91 3.72
N TRP A 713 -18.09 -27.95 2.47
CA TRP A 713 -18.98 -27.92 1.30
C TRP A 713 -19.92 -29.13 1.26
N GLN A 714 -19.40 -30.33 1.54
CA GLN A 714 -20.20 -31.56 1.63
C GLN A 714 -21.20 -31.48 2.78
N ASP A 715 -20.80 -31.04 3.97
CA ASP A 715 -21.72 -30.88 5.10
C ASP A 715 -22.82 -29.87 4.80
N LYS A 716 -22.51 -28.81 4.03
CA LYS A 716 -23.47 -27.77 3.65
C LYS A 716 -24.44 -28.19 2.54
N TYR A 717 -24.02 -29.01 1.58
CA TYR A 717 -24.81 -29.32 0.38
C TYR A 717 -25.12 -30.82 0.16
N HIS A 718 -24.34 -31.76 0.73
CA HIS A 718 -24.37 -33.20 0.41
C HIS A 718 -23.92 -34.16 1.55
N TYR A 719 -24.30 -33.89 2.82
CA TYR A 719 -23.85 -34.57 4.05
C TYR A 719 -23.52 -36.10 3.95
N SER A 720 -22.36 -36.53 4.48
CA SER A 720 -22.08 -37.96 4.78
C SER A 720 -21.10 -38.14 5.97
N PRO A 721 -21.34 -39.06 6.94
CA PRO A 721 -20.66 -39.10 8.25
C PRO A 721 -19.32 -39.86 8.30
N ALA A 722 -18.73 -40.24 7.17
CA ALA A 722 -17.47 -40.98 7.15
C ALA A 722 -16.36 -40.08 6.64
N ASN A 723 -15.56 -39.49 7.55
CA ASN A 723 -14.15 -39.11 7.37
C ASN A 723 -13.68 -38.23 8.56
N GLU A 724 -13.11 -38.88 9.57
CA GLU A 724 -12.06 -38.31 10.41
C GLU A 724 -10.72 -38.76 9.84
N LEU A 725 -9.76 -37.83 9.70
CA LEU A 725 -8.40 -38.16 9.31
C LEU A 725 -7.40 -37.25 10.01
N ASP A 726 -6.38 -37.92 10.53
CA ASP A 726 -5.30 -37.50 11.41
C ASP A 726 -4.49 -36.28 10.93
N HIS A 727 -3.97 -35.56 11.93
CA HIS A 727 -2.97 -34.53 11.78
C HIS A 727 -1.61 -35.11 11.37
N PHE A 728 -1.02 -34.59 10.29
CA PHE A 728 0.39 -34.79 9.97
C PHE A 728 1.27 -33.91 10.87
N LEU A 729 2.09 -34.55 11.70
CA LEU A 729 3.31 -33.95 12.26
C LEU A 729 4.48 -34.32 11.35
N SER A 730 5.14 -33.32 10.76
CA SER A 730 6.40 -33.53 10.07
C SER A 730 7.51 -33.85 11.08
N ALA A 731 8.22 -34.96 10.87
CA ALA A 731 9.38 -35.33 11.67
C ALA A 731 10.58 -34.42 11.33
N GLU A 732 10.84 -33.38 12.14
CA GLU A 732 12.12 -32.68 12.10
C GLU A 732 13.12 -33.24 13.12
N ASN A 733 14.27 -33.70 12.59
CA ASN A 733 15.62 -33.76 13.17
C ASN A 733 15.87 -34.62 14.43
N MET A 734 16.15 -35.92 14.24
CA MET A 734 16.62 -36.82 15.31
C MET A 734 18.14 -36.72 15.66
N LYS A 735 18.97 -36.06 14.83
CA LYS A 735 20.43 -35.84 15.06
C LYS A 735 20.89 -34.52 14.41
N LYS A 736 21.74 -33.73 15.08
CA LYS A 736 22.35 -32.48 14.58
C LYS A 736 23.86 -32.62 14.47
N ILE A 737 24.44 -32.22 13.33
CA ILE A 737 25.89 -32.23 13.08
C ILE A 737 26.34 -30.80 12.74
N GLY A 738 27.49 -30.39 13.25
CA GLY A 738 28.07 -29.09 12.91
C GLY A 738 29.42 -28.83 13.59
N LEU A 739 29.77 -27.55 13.67
CA LEU A 739 31.00 -27.03 14.24
C LEU A 739 30.70 -26.27 15.54
N ILE A 740 31.66 -26.25 16.45
CA ILE A 740 31.67 -25.37 17.63
C ILE A 740 32.98 -24.57 17.58
N ASP A 741 32.87 -23.29 17.86
CA ASP A 741 34.03 -22.43 18.11
C ASP A 741 34.43 -22.55 19.58
N GLU A 742 35.71 -22.83 19.85
CA GLU A 742 36.22 -22.99 21.23
C GLU A 742 35.92 -21.75 22.10
N GLN A 743 35.76 -20.58 21.49
CA GLN A 743 35.46 -19.31 22.16
C GLN A 743 33.96 -19.06 22.37
N SER A 744 33.08 -19.77 21.65
CA SER A 744 31.62 -19.55 21.67
C SER A 744 30.93 -20.81 22.19
N GLN A 745 30.71 -20.90 23.51
CA GLN A 745 30.17 -22.09 24.18
C GLN A 745 28.79 -22.53 23.66
N ASP A 746 28.56 -23.86 23.69
CA ASP A 746 27.30 -24.63 23.48
C ASP A 746 26.52 -24.50 22.15
N GLN A 747 27.01 -23.76 21.16
CA GLN A 747 26.28 -23.56 19.90
C GLN A 747 26.81 -24.34 18.68
N ILE A 748 25.95 -25.21 18.14
CA ILE A 748 26.22 -25.93 16.88
C ILE A 748 26.04 -24.98 15.68
N CYS A 749 27.15 -24.66 15.03
CA CYS A 749 27.26 -23.82 13.84
C CYS A 749 27.47 -24.65 12.57
N LYS A 750 27.17 -24.07 11.41
CA LYS A 750 27.58 -24.58 10.09
C LYS A 750 28.61 -23.66 9.43
N GLY A 751 28.56 -22.36 9.72
CA GLY A 751 29.56 -21.37 9.33
C GLY A 751 30.36 -20.89 10.55
N LEU A 752 31.67 -20.71 10.46
CA LEU A 752 32.44 -20.03 11.52
C LEU A 752 33.21 -18.85 10.92
N ILE A 753 33.20 -17.69 11.59
CA ILE A 753 34.08 -16.56 11.30
C ILE A 753 35.15 -16.53 12.38
N LEU A 754 36.41 -16.71 11.98
CA LEU A 754 37.53 -16.94 12.87
C LEU A 754 38.66 -15.95 12.59
N ASP A 755 39.44 -15.63 13.63
CA ASP A 755 40.74 -14.99 13.42
C ASP A 755 41.62 -15.97 12.64
N ARG A 756 42.33 -15.47 11.62
CA ARG A 756 43.31 -16.26 10.86
C ARG A 756 44.41 -16.88 11.74
N ASN A 757 44.63 -16.38 12.95
CA ASN A 757 45.53 -16.97 13.94
C ASN A 757 44.97 -18.23 14.63
N GLN A 758 43.65 -18.46 14.59
CA GLN A 758 43.00 -19.63 15.18
C GLN A 758 43.22 -20.89 14.33
N LYS A 759 43.76 -21.93 14.97
CA LYS A 759 44.17 -23.19 14.29
C LYS A 759 43.38 -24.41 14.75
N LYS A 760 42.41 -24.24 15.65
CA LYS A 760 41.59 -25.31 16.21
C LYS A 760 40.12 -24.95 16.13
N ILE A 761 39.31 -25.93 15.79
CA ILE A 761 37.84 -25.88 15.85
C ILE A 761 37.33 -27.23 16.35
N GLN A 762 36.12 -27.27 16.87
CA GLN A 762 35.47 -28.50 17.33
C GLN A 762 34.37 -28.92 16.35
N ILE A 763 34.18 -30.22 16.20
CA ILE A 763 33.05 -30.82 15.49
C ILE A 763 32.17 -31.48 16.52
N ILE A 764 30.85 -31.33 16.37
CA ILE A 764 29.87 -31.89 17.29
C ILE A 764 28.81 -32.71 16.54
N LEU A 765 28.41 -33.80 17.16
CA LEU A 765 27.20 -34.56 16.88
C LEU A 765 26.32 -34.55 18.14
N ASP A 766 25.13 -33.97 18.05
CA ASP A 766 24.13 -33.87 19.12
C ASP A 766 22.89 -34.68 18.74
N ALA A 767 22.67 -35.79 19.45
CA ALA A 767 21.51 -36.65 19.29
C ALA A 767 20.31 -36.11 20.06
N PHE A 768 19.09 -36.41 19.63
CA PHE A 768 17.89 -35.96 20.33
C PHE A 768 17.78 -36.50 21.77
N ARG A 769 18.22 -37.74 21.98
CA ARG A 769 18.25 -38.45 23.27
C ARG A 769 19.58 -39.17 23.45
N LYS A 770 19.87 -39.59 24.68
CA LYS A 770 20.96 -40.54 24.95
C LYS A 770 20.84 -41.75 24.06
N THR A 771 21.94 -42.15 23.43
CA THR A 771 21.93 -43.21 22.44
C THR A 771 23.29 -43.89 22.38
N THR A 772 23.29 -45.08 21.80
CA THR A 772 24.50 -45.86 21.56
C THR A 772 24.57 -46.17 20.06
N PHE A 773 25.63 -45.74 19.39
CA PHE A 773 25.88 -46.10 17.99
C PHE A 773 27.37 -45.94 17.62
N GLU A 774 27.77 -46.66 16.58
CA GLU A 774 29.11 -46.64 15.99
C GLU A 774 29.04 -46.13 14.54
N GLY A 775 30.07 -45.39 14.12
CA GLY A 775 30.20 -44.90 12.75
C GLY A 775 31.54 -44.23 12.49
N ALA A 776 31.68 -43.59 11.34
CA ALA A 776 32.85 -42.81 10.97
C ALA A 776 32.44 -41.45 10.42
N MET A 777 33.10 -40.39 10.89
CA MET A 777 32.89 -39.03 10.39
C MET A 777 34.09 -38.56 9.59
N THR A 778 33.83 -37.99 8.43
CA THR A 778 34.85 -37.41 7.55
C THR A 778 34.60 -35.92 7.39
N VAL A 779 35.63 -35.11 7.57
CA VAL A 779 35.56 -33.66 7.33
C VAL A 779 36.48 -33.26 6.19
N ASN A 780 35.88 -32.68 5.14
CA ASN A 780 36.58 -32.22 3.96
C ASN A 780 36.45 -30.71 3.82
N PHE A 781 37.55 -30.03 3.56
CA PHE A 781 37.54 -28.62 3.18
C PHE A 781 38.15 -28.40 1.80
N THR A 782 37.56 -27.48 1.04
CA THR A 782 38.01 -27.14 -0.30
C THR A 782 39.34 -26.38 -0.25
N LYS A 783 40.42 -27.03 -0.69
CA LYS A 783 41.79 -26.45 -0.72
C LYS A 783 42.32 -26.00 0.65
N MET A 784 41.84 -26.64 1.73
CA MET A 784 42.33 -26.44 3.10
C MET A 784 42.56 -27.81 3.75
N LYS A 785 43.62 -27.94 4.56
CA LYS A 785 43.93 -29.19 5.26
C LYS A 785 43.35 -29.16 6.68
N SER A 786 42.73 -30.26 7.10
CA SER A 786 42.32 -30.54 8.48
C SER A 786 43.00 -31.82 8.99
N LYS A 787 43.24 -31.91 10.31
CA LYS A 787 43.76 -33.10 10.98
C LYS A 787 43.10 -33.30 12.35
N PRO A 788 42.60 -34.51 12.68
CA PRO A 788 42.39 -35.65 11.78
C PRO A 788 41.27 -35.38 10.74
N LYS A 789 41.32 -36.09 9.61
CA LYS A 789 40.32 -35.99 8.53
C LYS A 789 39.17 -37.00 8.72
N ASN A 790 39.51 -38.20 9.17
CA ASN A 790 38.59 -39.30 9.46
C ASN A 790 38.58 -39.52 10.97
N LEU A 791 37.40 -39.61 11.53
CA LEU A 791 37.13 -39.63 12.96
C LEU A 791 36.24 -40.85 13.26
N PRO A 792 36.75 -41.90 13.94
CA PRO A 792 35.89 -42.97 14.41
C PRO A 792 34.96 -42.43 15.50
N ILE A 793 33.67 -42.76 15.41
CA ILE A 793 32.65 -42.34 16.36
C ILE A 793 32.15 -43.57 17.10
N SER A 794 32.28 -43.55 18.42
CA SER A 794 31.63 -44.48 19.34
C SER A 794 31.01 -43.67 20.46
N ILE A 795 29.68 -43.68 20.53
CA ILE A 795 28.90 -43.03 21.58
C ILE A 795 28.21 -44.13 22.38
N THR A 796 28.29 -44.08 23.71
CA THR A 796 27.63 -45.01 24.63
C THR A 796 26.88 -44.23 25.70
N ASP A 797 25.55 -44.41 25.78
CA ASP A 797 24.64 -43.71 26.70
C ASP A 797 24.84 -42.19 26.81
N SER A 798 25.29 -41.57 25.71
CA SER A 798 25.51 -40.12 25.65
C SER A 798 24.64 -39.49 24.58
N LYS A 799 24.34 -38.21 24.79
CA LYS A 799 23.63 -37.37 23.83
C LYS A 799 24.59 -36.71 22.83
N GLN A 800 25.84 -36.48 23.24
CA GLN A 800 26.79 -35.67 22.48
C GLN A 800 28.12 -36.39 22.26
N TRP A 801 28.72 -36.09 21.12
CA TRP A 801 30.09 -36.41 20.79
C TRP A 801 30.75 -35.17 20.22
N VAL A 802 31.93 -34.81 20.73
CA VAL A 802 32.68 -33.62 20.34
C VAL A 802 34.12 -34.00 20.14
N GLU A 803 34.72 -33.60 19.02
CA GLU A 803 36.15 -33.79 18.76
C GLU A 803 36.80 -32.51 18.25
N THR A 804 38.03 -32.24 18.68
CA THR A 804 38.82 -31.10 18.20
C THR A 804 39.62 -31.45 16.96
N ILE A 805 39.49 -30.66 15.90
CA ILE A 805 40.33 -30.75 14.70
C ILE A 805 41.25 -29.55 14.56
N LYS A 806 42.48 -29.80 14.10
CA LYS A 806 43.43 -28.76 13.71
C LYS A 806 43.16 -28.37 12.26
N ILE A 807 42.97 -27.08 12.02
CA ILE A 807 42.84 -26.48 10.68
C ILE A 807 44.09 -25.69 10.34
N ASN A 808 44.41 -25.60 9.05
CA ASN A 808 45.43 -24.68 8.56
C ASN A 808 44.75 -23.64 7.65
N PRO A 809 44.43 -22.43 8.16
CA PRO A 809 43.75 -21.39 7.41
C PRO A 809 44.39 -21.17 6.04
N SER A 810 43.60 -21.30 4.98
CA SER A 810 44.08 -21.11 3.61
C SER A 810 44.34 -19.62 3.32
N GLY A 811 45.03 -19.31 2.22
CA GLY A 811 45.12 -17.93 1.72
C GLY A 811 43.75 -17.33 1.32
N ARG A 812 42.70 -18.15 1.16
CA ARG A 812 41.34 -17.69 0.84
C ARG A 812 40.69 -17.01 2.04
N LYS A 813 39.75 -16.12 1.74
CA LYS A 813 38.93 -15.43 2.74
C LYS A 813 37.80 -16.30 3.30
N ILE A 814 37.24 -17.16 2.46
CA ILE A 814 36.20 -18.13 2.82
C ILE A 814 36.55 -19.49 2.20
N SER A 815 36.37 -20.56 2.97
CA SER A 815 36.54 -21.94 2.52
C SER A 815 35.27 -22.74 2.76
N SER A 816 34.76 -23.40 1.71
CA SER A 816 33.69 -24.40 1.82
C SER A 816 34.22 -25.72 2.35
N GLY A 817 33.33 -26.52 2.93
CA GLY A 817 33.61 -27.88 3.34
C GLY A 817 32.34 -28.71 3.54
N THR A 818 32.53 -30.00 3.79
CA THR A 818 31.46 -30.95 4.08
C THR A 818 31.84 -31.83 5.27
N ILE A 819 30.84 -32.14 6.09
CA ILE A 819 30.92 -33.18 7.12
C ILE A 819 30.05 -34.35 6.64
N THR A 820 30.66 -35.51 6.46
CA THR A 820 29.97 -36.75 6.12
C THR A 820 30.04 -37.67 7.32
N PHE A 821 28.89 -38.09 7.85
CA PHE A 821 28.80 -39.05 8.94
C PHE A 821 28.18 -40.36 8.42
N ASP A 822 29.01 -41.38 8.33
CA ASP A 822 28.65 -42.71 7.85
C ASP A 822 28.34 -43.65 9.02
N THR A 823 27.19 -44.31 8.96
CA THR A 823 26.74 -45.32 9.93
C THR A 823 26.37 -46.59 9.20
N LYS A 824 26.28 -47.71 9.92
CA LYS A 824 25.87 -49.01 9.33
C LYS A 824 24.55 -48.97 8.55
N THR A 825 23.67 -47.98 8.80
CA THR A 825 22.33 -47.91 8.18
C THR A 825 22.07 -46.67 7.33
N ARG A 826 22.87 -45.61 7.47
CA ARG A 826 22.65 -44.33 6.76
C ARG A 826 23.89 -43.45 6.73
N VAL A 827 24.08 -42.71 5.63
CA VAL A 827 25.03 -41.62 5.53
C VAL A 827 24.31 -40.28 5.72
N TYR A 828 24.85 -39.42 6.56
CA TYR A 828 24.42 -38.03 6.74
C TYR A 828 25.48 -37.11 6.15
N GLU A 829 25.08 -36.07 5.43
CA GLU A 829 26.00 -35.08 4.87
C GLU A 829 25.52 -33.67 5.22
N GLU A 830 26.46 -32.83 5.67
CA GLU A 830 26.22 -31.45 6.04
C GLU A 830 27.26 -30.51 5.44
N SER A 831 26.79 -29.42 4.81
CA SER A 831 27.66 -28.38 4.27
C SER A 831 28.10 -27.40 5.36
N ILE A 832 29.38 -27.05 5.36
CA ILE A 832 30.01 -26.13 6.32
C ILE A 832 30.88 -25.07 5.61
N ALA A 833 31.14 -23.95 6.29
CA ALA A 833 32.04 -22.92 5.77
C ALA A 833 32.89 -22.27 6.89
N LEU A 834 34.11 -21.88 6.56
CA LEU A 834 34.97 -21.08 7.44
C LEU A 834 35.33 -19.75 6.76
N GLY A 835 35.04 -18.65 7.42
CA GLY A 835 35.45 -17.29 7.08
C GLY A 835 36.61 -16.81 7.95
N PHE A 836 37.53 -16.04 7.39
CA PHE A 836 38.72 -15.57 8.10
C PHE A 836 38.85 -14.05 8.04
N TYR A 837 39.12 -13.43 9.19
CA TYR A 837 39.59 -12.04 9.32
C TYR A 837 41.03 -12.03 9.86
N ASN A 838 41.71 -10.87 9.80
CA ASN A 838 43.09 -10.75 10.27
C ASN A 838 43.21 -9.61 11.29
N SER A 839 43.19 -9.94 12.59
CA SER A 839 43.32 -8.98 13.69
C SER A 839 44.60 -8.15 13.69
N SER A 840 45.66 -8.58 12.97
CA SER A 840 46.89 -7.79 12.80
C SER A 840 46.76 -6.64 11.79
N LYS A 841 45.63 -6.54 11.08
CA LYS A 841 45.31 -5.42 10.19
C LYS A 841 44.24 -4.55 10.83
N GLU A 842 44.10 -3.33 10.36
CA GLU A 842 43.14 -2.35 10.88
C GLU A 842 42.02 -2.02 9.89
N VAL A 843 40.91 -1.53 10.41
CA VAL A 843 39.84 -0.89 9.64
C VAL A 843 40.01 0.62 9.79
N THR A 844 40.18 1.32 8.67
CA THR A 844 40.31 2.78 8.66
C THR A 844 38.99 3.44 8.28
N ILE A 845 38.68 4.57 8.93
CA ILE A 845 37.51 5.40 8.63
C ILE A 845 37.98 6.80 8.33
N ASN A 846 37.62 7.33 7.16
CA ASN A 846 38.03 8.66 6.72
C ASN A 846 36.80 9.50 6.41
N LYS A 847 36.77 10.72 6.96
CA LYS A 847 35.79 11.74 6.55
C LYS A 847 36.26 12.39 5.26
N CYS A 848 35.46 12.26 4.21
CA CYS A 848 35.75 12.78 2.89
C CYS A 848 34.71 13.84 2.50
N SER A 849 35.07 14.68 1.54
CA SER A 849 34.13 15.59 0.88
C SER A 849 34.39 15.60 -0.61
N ASN A 850 33.32 15.82 -1.39
CA ASN A 850 33.41 16.20 -2.79
C ASN A 850 32.75 17.59 -2.95
N ASN A 851 32.67 18.11 -4.18
CA ASN A 851 32.15 19.45 -4.46
C ASN A 851 30.66 19.67 -4.08
N GLN A 852 29.94 18.64 -3.59
CA GLN A 852 28.51 18.71 -3.31
C GLN A 852 28.14 18.19 -1.91
N GLU A 853 28.87 17.23 -1.32
CA GLU A 853 28.51 16.62 -0.02
C GLU A 853 29.70 16.05 0.78
N THR A 854 29.48 15.79 2.08
CA THR A 854 30.41 15.06 2.97
C THR A 854 29.98 13.60 3.15
N TYR A 855 30.94 12.66 3.10
CA TYR A 855 30.68 11.24 3.31
C TYR A 855 31.76 10.58 4.18
N LEU A 856 31.44 9.43 4.77
CA LEU A 856 32.40 8.59 5.47
C LEU A 856 32.83 7.43 4.58
N GLU A 857 34.14 7.17 4.50
CA GLU A 857 34.74 6.03 3.80
C GLU A 857 35.32 5.05 4.81
N VAL A 858 34.95 3.78 4.71
CA VAL A 858 35.52 2.67 5.49
C VAL A 858 36.35 1.79 4.57
N ASP A 859 37.59 1.49 4.95
CA ASP A 859 38.50 0.58 4.25
C ASP A 859 39.04 -0.46 5.24
N ASN A 860 38.74 -1.74 4.99
CA ASN A 860 39.22 -2.85 5.82
C ASN A 860 40.42 -3.59 5.20
N GLY A 861 40.95 -3.11 4.07
CA GLY A 861 42.04 -3.74 3.31
C GLY A 861 41.61 -4.80 2.28
N PHE A 862 40.37 -5.30 2.34
CA PHE A 862 39.77 -6.19 1.34
C PHE A 862 38.54 -5.56 0.65
N LEU A 863 37.69 -4.89 1.42
CA LEU A 863 36.51 -4.13 1.03
C LEU A 863 36.70 -2.65 1.36
N LYS A 864 36.10 -1.80 0.52
CA LYS A 864 35.93 -0.38 0.78
C LYS A 864 34.50 0.02 0.52
N PHE A 865 33.86 0.69 1.48
CA PHE A 865 32.48 1.18 1.34
C PHE A 865 32.33 2.63 1.83
N ARG A 866 31.35 3.35 1.28
CA ARG A 866 31.10 4.77 1.61
C ARG A 866 29.63 5.01 1.89
N GLY A 867 29.34 5.86 2.88
CA GLY A 867 27.99 6.27 3.22
C GLY A 867 27.87 7.75 3.58
N SER A 868 26.68 8.30 3.41
CA SER A 868 26.39 9.72 3.67
C SER A 868 25.10 9.87 4.47
N LYS A 869 25.12 10.80 5.45
CA LYS A 869 23.91 11.21 6.19
C LYS A 869 22.92 11.94 5.30
N ASP A 870 23.42 12.66 4.29
CA ASP A 870 22.62 13.47 3.36
C ASP A 870 21.96 12.61 2.28
N TYR A 871 22.22 11.30 2.31
CA TYR A 871 21.66 10.31 1.39
C TYR A 871 20.95 9.17 2.13
N ARG A 872 19.98 9.51 3.01
CA ARG A 872 19.21 8.57 3.88
C ARG A 872 20.05 7.75 4.86
N GLY A 873 21.25 8.20 5.20
CA GLY A 873 22.10 7.46 6.14
C GLY A 873 22.43 6.04 5.66
N GLN A 874 22.81 5.91 4.39
CA GLN A 874 22.99 4.61 3.74
C GLN A 874 24.34 4.50 3.02
N ILE A 875 24.74 3.28 2.69
CA ILE A 875 25.94 3.01 1.89
C ILE A 875 25.61 3.15 0.40
N PHE A 876 26.30 4.04 -0.31
CA PHE A 876 26.12 4.23 -1.76
C PHE A 876 27.25 3.61 -2.60
N TYR A 877 28.38 3.28 -1.97
CA TYR A 877 29.53 2.69 -2.65
C TYR A 877 30.03 1.44 -1.94
N LEU A 878 30.33 0.39 -2.71
CA LEU A 878 31.02 -0.83 -2.26
C LEU A 878 31.96 -1.32 -3.35
N SER A 879 33.24 -1.50 -3.00
CA SER A 879 34.26 -2.09 -3.87
C SER A 879 35.03 -3.19 -3.16
N VAL A 880 35.49 -4.17 -3.94
CA VAL A 880 36.24 -5.34 -3.46
C VAL A 880 37.52 -5.47 -4.26
N GLU A 881 38.69 -5.54 -3.62
CA GLU A 881 40.00 -5.62 -4.30
C GLU A 881 40.17 -4.56 -5.42
N GLY A 882 39.68 -3.33 -5.22
CA GLY A 882 39.80 -2.23 -6.19
C GLY A 882 38.86 -2.33 -7.42
N SER A 883 37.88 -3.21 -7.39
CA SER A 883 36.84 -3.30 -8.43
C SER A 883 35.93 -2.06 -8.48
N LYS A 884 35.18 -1.93 -9.59
CA LYS A 884 34.11 -0.92 -9.72
C LYS A 884 33.01 -1.13 -8.67
N ASN A 885 32.22 -0.09 -8.43
CA ASN A 885 31.10 -0.12 -7.48
C ASN A 885 30.14 -1.30 -7.78
N TYR A 886 29.84 -2.09 -6.75
CA TYR A 886 28.86 -3.18 -6.82
C TYR A 886 27.42 -2.69 -6.68
N LEU A 887 27.23 -1.51 -6.09
CA LEU A 887 25.91 -0.98 -5.76
C LEU A 887 25.35 -0.14 -6.91
N LEU A 888 24.07 -0.34 -7.21
CA LEU A 888 23.29 0.58 -8.02
C LEU A 888 22.86 1.74 -7.14
N THR A 889 23.24 2.96 -7.50
CA THR A 889 22.91 4.19 -6.78
C THR A 889 22.89 5.37 -7.77
N HIS A 890 22.18 6.43 -7.42
CA HIS A 890 22.23 7.71 -8.14
C HIS A 890 23.05 8.78 -7.41
N TYR A 891 23.70 8.43 -6.30
CA TYR A 891 24.52 9.34 -5.51
C TYR A 891 25.47 10.20 -6.37
N PRO A 892 25.60 11.51 -6.11
CA PRO A 892 24.96 12.26 -5.01
C PRO A 892 23.51 12.68 -5.28
N GLU A 893 23.05 12.69 -6.53
CA GLU A 893 21.73 13.19 -6.89
C GLU A 893 20.63 12.13 -6.69
N VAL A 894 19.52 12.50 -6.07
CA VAL A 894 18.36 11.61 -5.93
C VAL A 894 17.43 11.82 -7.12
N LYS A 895 17.32 10.80 -7.99
CA LYS A 895 16.51 10.85 -9.22
C LYS A 895 15.44 9.78 -9.25
N ALA A 896 14.38 10.04 -10.01
CA ALA A 896 13.38 9.04 -10.34
C ALA A 896 13.98 7.88 -11.14
N PHE A 897 13.51 6.67 -10.88
CA PHE A 897 13.99 5.45 -11.51
C PHE A 897 12.94 4.35 -11.46
N LEU A 898 12.59 3.77 -12.60
CA LEU A 898 11.54 2.73 -12.70
C LEU A 898 10.27 3.17 -11.94
N TRP A 899 9.79 2.37 -11.00
CA TRP A 899 8.60 2.66 -10.21
C TRP A 899 8.81 3.73 -9.13
N TYR A 900 10.06 4.15 -8.85
CA TYR A 900 10.41 5.05 -7.75
C TYR A 900 10.43 6.51 -8.20
N ASN A 901 9.78 7.37 -7.39
CA ASN A 901 9.89 8.82 -7.49
C ASN A 901 11.29 9.31 -7.09
N LYS A 902 11.81 8.81 -5.97
CA LYS A 902 13.16 9.09 -5.48
C LYS A 902 13.90 7.79 -5.24
N PHE A 903 14.84 7.46 -6.12
CA PHE A 903 15.63 6.24 -6.00
C PHE A 903 17.03 6.54 -5.46
N TYR A 904 17.29 6.07 -4.24
CA TYR A 904 18.59 6.18 -3.59
C TYR A 904 19.51 5.00 -3.94
N GLY A 905 18.97 3.78 -4.03
CA GLY A 905 19.75 2.57 -4.27
C GLY A 905 20.59 2.17 -3.06
N GLY A 906 21.82 1.68 -3.27
CA GLY A 906 22.77 1.41 -2.18
C GLY A 906 22.37 0.30 -1.20
N ILE A 907 22.99 0.27 -0.02
CA ILE A 907 22.65 -0.58 1.13
C ILE A 907 22.07 0.28 2.25
N GLY A 908 20.81 0.06 2.63
CA GLY A 908 20.11 0.86 3.64
C GLY A 908 18.86 0.20 4.21
N GLY A 909 18.46 0.67 5.40
CA GLY A 909 17.26 0.22 6.12
C GLY A 909 16.13 1.25 6.05
N VAL A 910 14.90 0.78 5.95
CA VAL A 910 13.67 1.59 5.94
C VAL A 910 12.64 0.94 6.85
N ILE A 911 11.91 1.73 7.64
CA ILE A 911 10.71 1.27 8.34
C ILE A 911 9.46 1.81 7.65
N SER A 912 8.39 1.02 7.68
CA SER A 912 7.10 1.38 7.09
C SER A 912 5.95 0.89 7.96
N PRO A 913 4.82 1.61 8.04
CA PRO A 913 3.62 1.16 8.75
C PRO A 913 3.05 -0.17 8.21
N VAL A 914 2.36 -0.94 9.06
CA VAL A 914 1.79 -2.25 8.69
C VAL A 914 0.59 -2.14 7.72
N ASP A 915 -0.24 -1.10 7.87
CA ASP A 915 -1.59 -1.05 7.25
C ASP A 915 -1.88 0.24 6.45
N GLN A 916 -0.88 1.06 6.11
CA GLN A 916 -1.15 2.27 5.32
C GLN A 916 -1.04 2.04 3.82
N ARG A 917 -2.15 2.32 3.12
CA ARG A 917 -2.17 2.55 1.67
C ARG A 917 -1.55 3.93 1.43
N GLY A 918 -0.39 4.02 0.78
CA GLY A 918 0.36 5.26 0.57
C GLY A 918 1.83 4.99 0.21
N ASN A 919 2.66 6.05 0.13
CA ASN A 919 4.09 5.92 -0.12
C ASN A 919 4.92 6.32 1.12
N PRO A 920 4.92 5.53 2.21
CA PRO A 920 5.59 5.89 3.46
C PRO A 920 7.11 6.07 3.32
N GLU A 921 7.70 5.53 2.25
CA GLU A 921 9.11 5.79 1.94
C GLU A 921 9.38 7.27 1.64
N GLU A 922 8.41 8.03 1.10
CA GLU A 922 8.61 9.45 0.78
C GLU A 922 8.82 10.31 2.00
N GLU A 923 8.04 10.09 3.06
CA GLU A 923 8.24 10.82 4.31
C GLU A 923 9.52 10.38 5.02
N PHE A 924 9.85 9.08 4.97
CA PHE A 924 11.15 8.60 5.45
C PHE A 924 12.31 9.27 4.70
N ASN A 925 12.16 9.58 3.40
CA ASN A 925 13.20 10.26 2.61
C ASN A 925 13.45 11.71 3.06
N LYS A 926 12.52 12.32 3.81
CA LYS A 926 12.64 13.70 4.33
C LYS A 926 13.39 13.76 5.66
N LEU A 927 13.65 12.61 6.29
CA LEU A 927 14.30 12.54 7.60
C LEU A 927 15.74 13.03 7.57
N ASN A 928 16.11 13.77 8.61
CA ASN A 928 17.51 14.11 8.86
C ASN A 928 18.24 12.95 9.56
N PHE A 929 19.52 12.78 9.21
CA PHE A 929 20.39 11.77 9.80
C PHE A 929 21.66 12.39 10.39
N THR A 930 22.14 11.77 11.47
CA THR A 930 23.47 12.03 12.04
C THR A 930 24.37 10.82 11.75
N ALA A 931 25.58 11.06 11.24
CA ALA A 931 26.57 10.02 11.00
C ALA A 931 27.59 9.94 12.16
N PHE A 932 28.03 8.74 12.51
CA PHE A 932 29.03 8.51 13.56
C PHE A 932 29.87 7.26 13.27
N GLU A 933 31.04 7.17 13.91
CA GLU A 933 31.88 5.96 13.88
C GLU A 933 31.45 5.00 14.98
N ILE A 934 31.53 3.69 14.72
CA ILE A 934 31.14 2.66 15.67
C ILE A 934 32.15 1.52 15.70
N GLU A 935 32.45 1.04 16.91
CA GLU A 935 33.35 -0.07 17.17
C GLU A 935 32.69 -1.03 18.17
N LYS A 936 32.64 -2.31 17.82
CA LYS A 936 32.13 -3.45 18.61
C LYS A 936 33.15 -4.58 18.46
N ASP A 937 34.26 -4.51 19.19
CA ASP A 937 35.43 -5.40 19.07
C ASP A 937 35.06 -6.85 18.71
N PRO A 938 35.57 -7.41 17.60
CA PRO A 938 36.55 -6.86 16.63
C PRO A 938 35.94 -6.10 15.43
N TRP A 939 34.65 -5.78 15.47
CA TRP A 939 33.93 -5.11 14.38
C TRP A 939 34.09 -3.60 14.43
N LYS A 940 34.31 -2.97 13.28
CA LYS A 940 34.41 -1.51 13.16
C LYS A 940 33.73 -1.00 11.91
N GLY A 941 33.18 0.21 11.95
CA GLY A 941 32.54 0.83 10.80
C GLY A 941 31.79 2.11 11.14
N ILE A 942 30.69 2.37 10.43
CA ILE A 942 29.95 3.64 10.52
C ILE A 942 28.47 3.40 10.79
N GLY A 943 27.83 4.33 11.48
CA GLY A 943 26.41 4.31 11.80
C GLY A 943 25.70 5.59 11.38
N PHE A 944 24.40 5.47 11.12
CA PHE A 944 23.51 6.59 10.83
C PHE A 944 22.28 6.53 11.70
N MET A 945 21.99 7.62 12.41
CA MET A 945 20.85 7.76 13.31
C MET A 945 19.87 8.78 12.73
N SER A 946 18.61 8.38 12.55
CA SER A 946 17.54 9.29 12.15
C SER A 946 17.16 10.23 13.30
N GLU A 947 16.52 11.35 12.99
CA GLU A 947 15.67 12.03 13.96
C GLU A 947 14.50 11.14 14.42
N ILE A 948 13.83 11.53 15.51
CA ILE A 948 12.66 10.82 16.01
C ILE A 948 11.48 11.13 15.09
N MET A 949 10.81 10.08 14.62
CA MET A 949 9.76 10.20 13.63
C MET A 949 8.43 10.66 14.27
N ASP A 950 7.77 11.64 13.65
CA ASP A 950 6.46 12.16 14.09
C ASP A 950 5.39 12.18 12.97
N TYR A 951 5.80 11.90 11.74
CA TYR A 951 5.03 12.13 10.52
C TYR A 951 3.94 11.07 10.24
N LEU A 952 3.99 9.90 10.89
CA LEU A 952 2.99 8.82 10.74
C LEU A 952 2.60 8.20 12.10
N PRO A 953 1.29 8.05 12.40
CA PRO A 953 0.84 7.54 13.70
C PRO A 953 1.43 6.17 14.10
N ALA A 954 1.57 5.23 13.17
CA ALA A 954 2.00 3.86 13.48
C ALA A 954 3.49 3.73 13.87
N ILE A 955 4.32 4.70 13.47
CA ILE A 955 5.77 4.75 13.75
C ILE A 955 6.16 5.98 14.56
N LYS A 956 5.17 6.71 15.09
CA LYS A 956 5.39 7.92 15.86
C LYS A 956 6.20 7.62 17.12
N GLY A 957 7.25 8.39 17.37
CA GLY A 957 8.21 8.17 18.44
C GLY A 957 9.27 7.10 18.12
N ALA A 958 9.26 6.48 16.94
CA ALA A 958 10.33 5.56 16.53
C ALA A 958 11.58 6.33 16.09
N GLN A 959 12.75 5.77 16.38
CA GLN A 959 14.03 6.25 15.89
C GLN A 959 14.82 5.07 15.32
N GLN A 960 15.38 5.24 14.12
CA GLN A 960 16.19 4.22 13.46
C GLN A 960 17.68 4.55 13.57
N ILE A 961 18.47 3.56 13.96
CA ILE A 961 19.92 3.54 13.82
C ILE A 961 20.28 2.42 12.84
N THR A 962 21.11 2.70 11.84
CA THR A 962 21.63 1.68 10.92
C THR A 962 23.15 1.68 10.97
N ASN A 963 23.73 0.59 11.49
CA ASN A 963 25.16 0.39 11.65
C ASN A 963 25.70 -0.52 10.54
N PHE A 964 26.80 -0.13 9.91
CA PHE A 964 27.52 -0.87 8.87
C PHE A 964 28.91 -1.22 9.38
N LEU A 965 29.08 -2.47 9.78
CA LEU A 965 30.27 -2.97 10.47
C LEU A 965 31.03 -3.96 9.58
N THR A 966 32.36 -3.96 9.68
CA THR A 966 33.22 -4.92 8.99
C THR A 966 34.36 -5.40 9.89
N LEU A 967 35.04 -6.46 9.45
CA LEU A 967 36.22 -7.01 10.10
C LEU A 967 37.48 -6.71 9.27
N PRO A 968 38.66 -6.56 9.90
CA PRO A 968 39.90 -6.33 9.17
C PRO A 968 40.21 -7.46 8.17
N ASP A 969 40.51 -7.07 6.93
CA ASP A 969 40.93 -7.94 5.83
C ASP A 969 39.93 -9.07 5.53
N ALA A 970 38.63 -8.79 5.67
CA ALA A 970 37.57 -9.77 5.57
C ALA A 970 36.48 -9.39 4.55
N PRO A 971 35.76 -10.37 3.97
CA PRO A 971 34.73 -10.15 2.96
C PRO A 971 33.33 -9.95 3.55
N PHE A 972 33.22 -9.43 4.78
CA PHE A 972 31.98 -9.37 5.55
C PHE A 972 31.53 -7.93 5.82
N ILE A 973 30.23 -7.69 5.67
CA ILE A 973 29.57 -6.46 6.14
C ILE A 973 28.37 -6.90 6.98
N LEU A 974 28.41 -6.63 8.28
CA LEU A 974 27.28 -6.78 9.18
C LEU A 974 26.49 -5.48 9.17
N VAL A 975 25.21 -5.55 8.80
CA VAL A 975 24.30 -4.42 8.88
C VAL A 975 23.33 -4.65 10.02
N GLN A 976 23.34 -3.74 11.01
CA GLN A 976 22.45 -3.79 12.17
C GLN A 976 21.49 -2.61 12.12
N GLN A 977 20.21 -2.88 11.95
CA GLN A 977 19.14 -1.90 12.06
C GLN A 977 18.57 -1.96 13.48
N GLU A 978 18.86 -0.96 14.30
CA GLU A 978 18.33 -0.80 15.66
C GLU A 978 17.16 0.19 15.60
N ILE A 979 16.01 -0.17 16.17
CA ILE A 979 14.83 0.71 16.16
C ILE A 979 14.33 0.86 17.58
N THR A 980 14.40 2.07 18.10
CA THR A 980 14.03 2.42 19.47
C THR A 980 12.66 3.09 19.47
N ASN A 981 11.78 2.66 20.35
CA ASN A 981 10.48 3.27 20.57
C ASN A 981 10.55 4.25 21.74
N HIS A 982 10.58 5.55 21.46
CA HIS A 982 10.62 6.60 22.49
C HIS A 982 9.23 6.96 23.06
N SER A 983 8.15 6.37 22.56
CA SER A 983 6.81 6.60 23.12
C SER A 983 6.53 5.75 24.37
N GLU A 984 5.45 6.05 25.09
CA GLU A 984 4.99 5.26 26.24
C GLU A 984 4.06 4.10 25.85
N VAL A 985 3.90 3.85 24.56
CA VAL A 985 2.94 2.88 24.01
C VAL A 985 3.62 1.95 23.01
N THR A 986 3.06 0.76 22.82
CA THR A 986 3.64 -0.23 21.90
C THR A 986 3.43 0.19 20.45
N ARG A 987 4.50 0.17 19.64
CA ARG A 987 4.46 0.47 18.20
C ARG A 987 4.49 -0.78 17.35
N THR A 988 3.84 -0.72 16.19
CA THR A 988 3.76 -1.85 15.24
C THR A 988 4.06 -1.39 13.83
N PHE A 989 5.08 -1.98 13.18
CA PHE A 989 5.53 -1.60 11.84
C PHE A 989 6.24 -2.74 11.11
N ASN A 990 6.54 -2.55 9.83
CA ASN A 990 7.42 -3.39 9.02
C ASN A 990 8.81 -2.75 8.94
N ALA A 991 9.85 -3.58 8.82
CA ALA A 991 11.22 -3.12 8.61
C ALA A 991 11.85 -3.87 7.45
N ASN A 992 12.49 -3.11 6.56
CA ASN A 992 13.15 -3.59 5.36
C ASN A 992 14.60 -3.15 5.35
N LEU A 993 15.48 -4.01 4.88
CA LEU A 993 16.90 -3.71 4.68
C LEU A 993 17.30 -4.22 3.31
N THR A 994 17.80 -3.35 2.43
CA THR A 994 18.04 -3.73 1.02
C THR A 994 19.44 -3.36 0.57
N ALA A 995 20.04 -4.22 -0.25
CA ALA A 995 21.20 -3.90 -1.08
C ALA A 995 20.76 -3.88 -2.54
N ASN A 996 20.87 -2.72 -3.19
CA ASN A 996 20.54 -2.53 -4.60
C ASN A 996 21.82 -2.69 -5.44
N LEU A 997 21.84 -3.68 -6.33
CA LEU A 997 23.04 -4.13 -7.03
C LEU A 997 22.98 -3.80 -8.52
N VAL A 998 24.13 -3.48 -9.10
CA VAL A 998 24.28 -3.23 -10.55
C VAL A 998 24.12 -4.55 -11.31
N THR A 999 23.34 -4.53 -12.38
CA THR A 999 23.14 -5.64 -13.31
C THR A 999 23.96 -5.46 -14.59
N SER A 1000 24.12 -6.52 -15.37
CA SER A 1000 24.65 -6.46 -16.74
C SER A 1000 23.55 -6.24 -17.78
N ASN A 1001 22.27 -6.24 -17.36
CA ASN A 1001 21.09 -6.22 -18.23
C ASN A 1001 21.07 -7.34 -19.28
N ASN A 1002 21.67 -8.51 -18.98
CA ASN A 1002 21.65 -9.67 -19.87
C ASN A 1002 21.31 -10.98 -19.12
N ASP A 1003 21.12 -12.03 -19.90
CA ASP A 1003 20.71 -13.38 -19.50
C ASP A 1003 21.82 -14.19 -18.81
N LYS A 1004 23.00 -13.61 -18.53
CA LYS A 1004 24.12 -14.29 -17.87
C LYS A 1004 24.29 -13.90 -16.40
N ASP A 1005 23.62 -12.84 -15.95
CA ASP A 1005 23.46 -12.57 -14.53
C ASP A 1005 22.68 -13.73 -13.87
N ARG A 1006 23.05 -14.09 -12.64
CA ARG A 1006 22.44 -15.20 -11.91
C ARG A 1006 22.09 -14.76 -10.49
N TYR A 1007 20.87 -15.06 -10.05
CA TYR A 1007 20.52 -15.02 -8.64
C TYR A 1007 20.14 -16.40 -8.14
N TYR A 1008 20.35 -16.60 -6.84
CA TYR A 1008 20.29 -17.89 -6.17
C TYR A 1008 19.48 -17.76 -4.88
N LEU A 1009 18.53 -18.66 -4.69
CA LEU A 1009 17.73 -18.75 -3.46
C LEU A 1009 17.33 -20.21 -3.21
N LYS A 1010 17.00 -20.52 -1.95
CA LYS A 1010 16.56 -21.86 -1.56
C LYS A 1010 15.03 -21.98 -1.64
N THR A 1011 14.55 -23.00 -2.35
CA THR A 1011 13.10 -23.25 -2.53
C THR A 1011 12.67 -24.48 -1.73
N LYS A 1012 11.39 -24.54 -1.34
CA LYS A 1012 10.83 -25.71 -0.63
C LYS A 1012 10.71 -26.96 -1.50
N LYS A 1013 10.73 -26.83 -2.84
CA LYS A 1013 10.43 -27.92 -3.78
C LYS A 1013 11.66 -28.55 -4.45
N SER A 1014 12.77 -27.82 -4.63
CA SER A 1014 13.86 -28.26 -5.53
C SER A 1014 15.29 -28.05 -5.02
N GLY A 1015 15.49 -27.54 -3.79
CA GLY A 1015 16.83 -27.22 -3.28
C GLY A 1015 17.25 -25.79 -3.68
N ILE A 1016 18.44 -25.61 -4.27
CA ILE A 1016 18.90 -24.29 -4.75
C ILE A 1016 18.29 -24.03 -6.12
N ALA A 1017 17.40 -23.05 -6.23
CA ALA A 1017 16.95 -22.56 -7.52
C ALA A 1017 17.94 -21.52 -8.07
N THR A 1018 18.21 -21.64 -9.36
CA THR A 1018 18.95 -20.66 -10.14
C THR A 1018 18.00 -20.07 -11.15
N PHE A 1019 17.90 -18.76 -11.15
CA PHE A 1019 17.06 -18.04 -12.07
C PHE A 1019 17.90 -17.14 -12.96
N GLN A 1020 17.48 -16.99 -14.21
CA GLN A 1020 18.04 -15.98 -15.08
C GLN A 1020 17.29 -14.68 -14.83
N THR A 1021 17.96 -13.55 -14.97
CA THR A 1021 17.35 -12.24 -14.74
C THR A 1021 16.14 -12.01 -15.68
N GLN A 1022 16.09 -12.66 -16.86
CA GLN A 1022 14.97 -12.61 -17.80
C GLN A 1022 13.74 -13.43 -17.37
N ASP A 1023 13.86 -14.28 -16.34
CA ASP A 1023 12.73 -15.02 -15.78
C ASP A 1023 11.90 -14.06 -14.90
N TYR A 1024 10.78 -13.60 -15.45
CA TYR A 1024 9.84 -12.62 -14.86
C TYR A 1024 9.67 -12.70 -13.33
N GLY A 1025 9.55 -11.54 -12.69
CA GLY A 1025 9.42 -11.33 -11.24
C GLY A 1025 8.20 -11.95 -10.53
N SER A 1026 7.42 -12.80 -11.20
CA SER A 1026 6.28 -13.49 -10.59
C SER A 1026 6.60 -14.87 -10.03
N GLN A 1027 7.64 -15.57 -10.51
CA GLN A 1027 7.98 -16.91 -9.99
C GLN A 1027 8.92 -16.84 -8.77
N ALA A 1028 9.98 -16.04 -8.82
CA ALA A 1028 10.95 -15.93 -7.72
C ALA A 1028 10.38 -15.31 -6.45
N TRP A 1029 9.62 -14.22 -6.57
CA TRP A 1029 8.96 -13.55 -5.44
C TRP A 1029 8.02 -14.46 -4.62
N ARG A 1030 7.52 -15.55 -5.23
CA ARG A 1030 6.62 -16.51 -4.58
C ARG A 1030 7.35 -17.61 -3.80
N GLU A 1031 8.60 -17.90 -4.15
CA GLU A 1031 9.42 -18.91 -3.49
C GLU A 1031 10.30 -18.32 -2.36
N GLU A 1032 10.42 -16.98 -2.31
CA GLU A 1032 11.31 -16.22 -1.42
C GLU A 1032 10.88 -16.14 0.06
N LEU A 1033 9.60 -16.33 0.37
CA LEU A 1033 9.00 -15.90 1.65
C LEU A 1033 9.46 -16.64 2.92
N ASP A 1034 10.29 -17.68 2.82
CA ASP A 1034 10.88 -18.40 3.97
C ASP A 1034 12.40 -18.61 3.84
N SER A 1035 13.06 -18.03 2.82
CA SER A 1035 14.50 -18.24 2.66
C SER A 1035 15.32 -17.45 3.69
N LYS A 1036 16.29 -18.11 4.32
CA LYS A 1036 17.25 -17.49 5.25
C LYS A 1036 18.51 -16.95 4.57
N TRP A 1037 18.65 -17.18 3.26
CA TRP A 1037 19.74 -16.62 2.45
C TRP A 1037 19.34 -16.44 0.99
N ALA A 1038 20.00 -15.51 0.31
CA ALA A 1038 19.99 -15.42 -1.14
C ALA A 1038 21.32 -14.84 -1.63
N ALA A 1039 21.59 -14.98 -2.92
CA ALA A 1039 22.83 -14.51 -3.51
C ALA A 1039 22.66 -14.01 -4.94
N PHE A 1040 23.54 -13.11 -5.36
CA PHE A 1040 23.59 -12.57 -6.70
C PHE A 1040 25.01 -12.59 -7.27
N LYS A 1041 25.12 -12.97 -8.54
CA LYS A 1041 26.34 -12.95 -9.33
C LYS A 1041 26.08 -12.22 -10.65
N LYS A 1042 26.67 -11.03 -10.77
CA LYS A 1042 26.75 -10.29 -12.03
C LYS A 1042 27.77 -10.92 -12.99
N GLU A 1043 27.48 -10.95 -14.28
CA GLU A 1043 28.46 -11.30 -15.31
C GLU A 1043 29.71 -10.41 -15.20
N GLY A 1044 30.89 -11.02 -15.34
CA GLY A 1044 32.18 -10.34 -15.27
C GLY A 1044 32.67 -10.05 -13.84
N ASN A 1045 31.79 -10.08 -12.83
CA ASN A 1045 32.22 -9.93 -11.44
C ASN A 1045 32.89 -11.21 -10.94
N LYS A 1046 34.03 -11.02 -10.26
CA LYS A 1046 34.82 -12.11 -9.66
C LYS A 1046 34.14 -12.75 -8.45
N PHE A 1047 33.29 -12.00 -7.75
CA PHE A 1047 32.65 -12.39 -6.49
C PHE A 1047 31.12 -12.39 -6.61
N ILE A 1048 30.51 -13.35 -5.92
CA ILE A 1048 29.09 -13.50 -5.62
C ILE A 1048 28.83 -12.74 -4.33
N MET A 1049 27.79 -11.91 -4.30
CA MET A 1049 27.31 -11.25 -3.08
C MET A 1049 26.17 -12.06 -2.49
N GLY A 1050 26.33 -12.52 -1.25
CA GLY A 1050 25.32 -13.24 -0.48
C GLY A 1050 24.76 -12.38 0.66
N ALA A 1051 23.50 -12.58 1.00
CA ALA A 1051 22.88 -12.06 2.21
C ALA A 1051 22.36 -13.23 3.04
N VAL A 1052 22.63 -13.20 4.34
CA VAL A 1052 22.18 -14.23 5.28
C VAL A 1052 21.59 -13.61 6.53
N ILE A 1053 20.57 -14.27 7.08
CA ILE A 1053 19.94 -13.94 8.37
C ILE A 1053 20.03 -15.15 9.30
N GLY A 1054 20.06 -14.87 10.61
CA GLY A 1054 20.14 -15.88 11.65
C GLY A 1054 18.79 -16.43 12.07
N LYS A 1055 18.69 -16.82 13.34
CA LYS A 1055 17.42 -17.17 13.99
C LYS A 1055 16.77 -15.88 14.50
N SER A 1056 15.50 -15.70 14.20
CA SER A 1056 14.71 -14.53 14.62
C SER A 1056 13.43 -14.97 15.34
N ASN A 1057 12.96 -14.12 16.25
CA ASN A 1057 11.64 -14.23 16.86
C ASN A 1057 10.53 -13.64 15.98
N TYR A 1058 10.90 -13.00 14.87
CA TYR A 1058 9.99 -12.35 13.93
C TYR A 1058 9.82 -13.18 12.65
N GLN A 1059 8.72 -12.92 11.94
CA GLN A 1059 8.57 -13.44 10.58
C GLN A 1059 9.41 -12.59 9.63
N GLU A 1060 10.44 -13.21 9.06
CA GLU A 1060 11.40 -12.55 8.19
C GLU A 1060 11.83 -13.46 7.05
N SER A 1061 12.19 -12.83 5.93
CA SER A 1061 12.71 -13.51 4.75
C SER A 1061 13.82 -12.69 4.10
N ILE A 1062 14.74 -13.39 3.44
CA ILE A 1062 15.60 -12.80 2.43
C ILE A 1062 14.92 -12.94 1.08
N TYR A 1063 14.81 -11.83 0.36
CA TYR A 1063 14.14 -11.76 -0.93
C TYR A 1063 15.07 -11.20 -2.00
N THR A 1064 14.73 -11.52 -3.26
CA THR A 1064 15.38 -10.97 -4.43
C THR A 1064 14.35 -10.29 -5.33
N TYR A 1065 14.61 -9.06 -5.78
CA TYR A 1065 13.66 -8.36 -6.64
C TYR A 1065 14.36 -7.74 -7.84
N SER A 1066 13.88 -8.09 -9.04
CA SER A 1066 14.40 -7.61 -10.33
C SER A 1066 13.27 -7.12 -11.23
N PRO A 1067 12.83 -5.85 -11.12
CA PRO A 1067 11.93 -5.26 -12.09
C PRO A 1067 12.70 -5.05 -13.41
N ASN A 1068 12.38 -5.85 -14.43
CA ASN A 1068 12.85 -5.68 -15.80
C ASN A 1068 14.37 -5.54 -15.95
N LEU A 1069 15.14 -6.40 -15.28
CA LEU A 1069 16.61 -6.50 -15.36
C LEU A 1069 17.39 -5.30 -14.84
N SER A 1070 16.73 -4.18 -14.56
CA SER A 1070 17.38 -2.87 -14.40
C SER A 1070 18.00 -2.66 -13.01
N ILE A 1071 17.65 -3.52 -12.05
CA ILE A 1071 18.13 -3.49 -10.66
C ILE A 1071 17.96 -4.87 -10.05
N ILE A 1072 18.91 -5.29 -9.19
CA ILE A 1072 18.70 -6.43 -8.30
C ILE A 1072 18.66 -5.93 -6.86
N ARG A 1073 17.53 -6.13 -6.17
CA ARG A 1073 17.46 -5.97 -4.72
C ARG A 1073 17.79 -7.29 -4.06
N LEU A 1074 18.77 -7.28 -3.18
CA LEU A 1074 19.08 -8.38 -2.27
C LEU A 1074 18.86 -7.88 -0.85
N GLY A 1075 17.73 -8.26 -0.26
CA GLY A 1075 17.26 -7.62 0.96
C GLY A 1075 16.54 -8.54 1.91
N ARG A 1076 16.36 -8.03 3.13
CA ARG A 1076 15.56 -8.62 4.19
C ARG A 1076 14.26 -7.84 4.32
N SER A 1077 13.17 -8.56 4.54
CA SER A 1077 11.88 -8.00 4.95
C SER A 1077 11.42 -8.64 6.24
N VAL A 1078 10.94 -7.81 7.18
CA VAL A 1078 10.30 -8.21 8.43
C VAL A 1078 8.95 -7.52 8.54
N THR A 1079 7.90 -8.30 8.77
CA THR A 1079 6.54 -7.77 8.82
C THR A 1079 5.96 -7.86 10.23
N ASN A 1080 5.15 -6.87 10.62
CA ASN A 1080 4.42 -6.85 11.89
C ASN A 1080 5.30 -6.88 13.16
N ILE A 1081 6.44 -6.17 13.16
CA ILE A 1081 7.28 -6.01 14.35
C ILE A 1081 6.49 -5.21 15.39
N LYS A 1082 6.39 -5.73 16.61
CA LYS A 1082 5.85 -5.03 17.77
C LYS A 1082 6.99 -4.66 18.71
N ILE A 1083 7.14 -3.37 19.01
CA ILE A 1083 8.13 -2.87 19.97
C ILE A 1083 7.40 -2.26 21.16
N PRO A 1084 7.56 -2.80 22.37
CA PRO A 1084 6.99 -2.21 23.58
C PRO A 1084 7.48 -0.77 23.82
N ALA A 1085 6.83 -0.07 24.75
CA ALA A 1085 7.22 1.26 25.16
C ALA A 1085 8.68 1.28 25.66
N LYS A 1086 9.45 2.29 25.25
CA LYS A 1086 10.85 2.51 25.67
C LYS A 1086 11.83 1.35 25.39
N GLU A 1087 11.43 0.40 24.54
CA GLU A 1087 12.26 -0.74 24.15
C GLU A 1087 12.94 -0.52 22.80
N THR A 1088 13.95 -1.35 22.51
CA THR A 1088 14.67 -1.36 21.23
C THR A 1088 14.65 -2.75 20.62
N VAL A 1089 14.31 -2.85 19.34
CA VAL A 1089 14.54 -4.07 18.54
C VAL A 1089 15.85 -3.93 17.76
N ARG A 1090 16.54 -5.04 17.53
CA ARG A 1090 17.70 -5.09 16.65
C ARG A 1090 17.46 -6.12 15.56
N LEU A 1091 17.74 -5.73 14.33
CA LEU A 1091 17.50 -6.49 13.12
C LEU A 1091 18.80 -6.57 12.34
N ASN A 1092 19.38 -7.77 12.23
CA ASN A 1092 20.70 -7.96 11.66
C ASN A 1092 20.66 -8.66 10.29
N VAL A 1093 21.55 -8.28 9.39
CA VAL A 1093 21.83 -8.98 8.12
C VAL A 1093 23.33 -9.04 7.90
N LEU A 1094 23.86 -10.22 7.56
CA LEU A 1094 25.25 -10.35 7.14
C LEU A 1094 25.32 -10.43 5.62
N TYR A 1095 25.98 -9.45 5.01
CA TYR A 1095 26.41 -9.54 3.62
C TYR A 1095 27.82 -10.12 3.55
N LEU A 1096 28.04 -11.06 2.63
CA LEU A 1096 29.34 -11.65 2.38
C LEU A 1096 29.67 -11.75 0.88
N LEU A 1097 30.96 -11.60 0.55
CA LEU A 1097 31.45 -11.76 -0.82
C LEU A 1097 32.32 -13.00 -0.97
N THR A 1098 31.95 -13.89 -1.89
CA THR A 1098 32.61 -15.19 -2.08
C THR A 1098 32.77 -15.55 -3.55
N LYS A 1099 33.66 -16.49 -3.87
CA LYS A 1099 33.79 -17.06 -5.22
C LYS A 1099 33.02 -18.37 -5.37
N ASP A 1100 32.48 -18.88 -4.28
CA ASP A 1100 31.87 -20.21 -4.19
C ASP A 1100 30.50 -20.08 -3.51
N LEU A 1101 29.43 -20.32 -4.28
CA LEU A 1101 28.06 -20.20 -3.83
C LEU A 1101 27.77 -21.08 -2.59
N THR A 1102 28.41 -22.25 -2.50
CA THR A 1102 28.20 -23.23 -1.42
C THR A 1102 28.63 -22.71 -0.05
N THR A 1103 29.40 -21.61 -0.02
CA THR A 1103 29.86 -21.00 1.23
C THR A 1103 28.83 -20.10 1.91
N ILE A 1104 27.72 -19.74 1.25
CA ILE A 1104 26.76 -18.74 1.76
C ILE A 1104 25.81 -19.34 2.80
N GLU A 1105 25.06 -20.38 2.43
CA GLU A 1105 24.06 -21.03 3.30
C GLU A 1105 24.59 -21.41 4.70
N PRO A 1106 25.82 -21.94 4.86
CA PRO A 1106 26.34 -22.30 6.18
C PRO A 1106 26.36 -21.13 7.18
N PHE A 1107 26.51 -19.88 6.73
CA PHE A 1107 26.53 -18.71 7.63
C PHE A 1107 25.15 -18.33 8.21
N THR A 1108 24.05 -18.94 7.75
CA THR A 1108 22.73 -18.81 8.40
C THR A 1108 22.72 -19.39 9.82
N LYS A 1109 23.65 -20.28 10.14
CA LYS A 1109 23.93 -20.82 11.48
C LYS A 1109 25.41 -20.58 11.80
N SER A 1110 25.80 -19.32 11.99
CA SER A 1110 27.20 -18.97 12.27
C SER A 1110 27.51 -18.79 13.76
N ASN A 1111 28.79 -18.64 14.13
CA ASN A 1111 29.19 -18.23 15.49
C ASN A 1111 28.89 -16.75 15.81
N LEU A 1112 28.36 -15.97 14.85
CA LEU A 1112 27.93 -14.59 15.09
C LEU A 1112 26.55 -14.51 15.75
N VAL A 1113 26.10 -15.51 16.49
CA VAL A 1113 24.69 -15.57 16.92
C VAL A 1113 24.31 -14.44 17.86
N SER A 1114 25.20 -13.96 18.72
CA SER A 1114 24.93 -12.75 19.50
C SER A 1114 24.74 -11.50 18.63
N LEU A 1115 25.38 -11.45 17.46
CA LEU A 1115 25.34 -10.34 16.50
C LEU A 1115 24.30 -10.50 15.38
N LEU A 1116 23.79 -11.71 15.15
CA LEU A 1116 22.79 -12.06 14.13
C LEU A 1116 21.45 -12.51 14.73
N LYS A 1117 21.30 -12.48 16.05
CA LYS A 1117 20.04 -12.78 16.75
C LYS A 1117 19.20 -11.51 16.79
N ASP A 1118 17.95 -11.71 16.40
CA ASP A 1118 16.93 -10.67 16.32
C ASP A 1118 15.82 -10.84 17.35
#